data_AF-A0A0J8WXD8-F1
#
_entry.id   AF-A0A0J8WXD8-F1
#
_cell.length_a   1.000
_cell.length_b   1.000
_cell.length_c   1.000
_cell.angle_alpha   90.00
_cell.angle_beta   90.00
_cell.angle_gamma   90.00
#
_symmetry.space_group_name_H-M   'P 1'
#
loop_
_entity.id
_entity.type
_entity.pdbx_description
1 polymer ?
#
loop_
_entity_poly.entity_id
_entity_poly.type
_entity_poly.pdbx_seq_one_letter_code
_entity_poly.pdbx_strand_id
1 'polypeptide(L)'
;MLNLYDKDGRIQFDKDREAARQYFLQHVNQNTVFFHNLDEKLDYLVEENYYEPEVLDKYSREFVKSLFDAAYAKKFRFPTFLGAFKYYTSYTLKTFDGKRYLERFEDRVCMVALTLADGDERLAESLVEEIISGRFQPATPTFLNSGKKQRGEPVSCFTGSTLVHTAGGGRRRISEIQVGDEVIADDGLPHEVTEISERVHDGTLLWVAYQGGGVAVTPEHPFLVHTTRLDRVSPLSGDGDDPDNGIIWVSAGDLDPAADRIVVAPHIDYGEDRAGRTTVVLWEVTEYDDEGEITVYNLHVKDRHTYLVASGAVVHNCFLLRMEDNMESIGRSINSALQLSKRGGGVALLLSNIREHGSPIKQIENQSSGVIPIMKLLEDSFSYANQLGARQGAGAVYLHAHHPDIYRFLDTKRENADEKIRIKTLSLGVVIPDITFELARNNDDMYLFSPYDVERIYGVPFADVNVTEKYHEMVDDSRIRKTKIKAREFFQTLAELQFESGYPYIMYEDTVNRANPIAGKITHSNLCSEILQVSTPSAYNADLSYAEVGKDISCNLGSLNIAKTMDSPDFGATIETAIRGLTAVSDQTDISSVPSIEHGNKLSHAIGLGQMNLHGYLAREQVFYGSEEGIDFTNIYFYTVLFHALRASNRIARERGQSFGGFEDSKYASGEFFDKYTEQEWKPATAKVAQLFADAGIHIPTQDDWRELKAYVQKHGLYNQNLQAVPPTGSISYINHSTSSIHPVAAKIEIRKEGKIGRVYYPAPYMDNDNLEYYQDAYEIGYEKIIDTYAAATQHVDQGLSLTLFFKDTATTRDVNRAQIYAWRKGIKTLYYIRLRQMALQGTEVDNCVSCML
;
A
#
# COMPACT_ATOMS: atom_id res chain seq x y z
N MET A 1 -5.46 -28.64 16.76
CA MET A 1 -6.09 -28.48 18.10
C MET A 1 -7.14 -27.39 18.10
N LEU A 2 -6.83 -26.10 17.84
CA LEU A 2 -7.84 -25.03 17.80
C LEU A 2 -9.07 -25.32 16.94
N ASN A 3 -8.90 -26.02 15.81
CA ASN A 3 -9.99 -26.38 14.91
C ASN A 3 -10.81 -27.61 15.36
N LEU A 4 -10.61 -28.14 16.57
CA LEU A 4 -11.34 -29.30 17.09
C LEU A 4 -11.97 -28.95 18.43
N TYR A 5 -13.26 -29.24 18.57
CA TYR A 5 -13.89 -29.30 19.89
C TYR A 5 -13.35 -30.50 20.67
N ASP A 6 -13.23 -30.36 21.99
CA ASP A 6 -13.05 -31.49 22.89
C ASP A 6 -14.36 -32.24 23.14
N LYS A 7 -14.29 -33.28 23.97
CA LYS A 7 -15.43 -34.14 24.37
C LYS A 7 -16.56 -33.37 25.07
N ASP A 8 -16.29 -32.18 25.61
CA ASP A 8 -17.22 -31.34 26.36
C ASP A 8 -17.72 -30.16 25.49
N GLY A 9 -17.41 -30.17 24.19
CA GLY A 9 -17.83 -29.14 23.23
C GLY A 9 -17.02 -27.84 23.31
N ARG A 10 -15.85 -27.84 23.96
CA ARG A 10 -15.02 -26.63 24.18
C ARG A 10 -13.83 -26.56 23.22
N ILE A 11 -13.46 -25.35 22.82
CA ILE A 11 -12.28 -25.03 22.01
C ILE A 11 -11.05 -25.00 22.92
N GLN A 12 -9.99 -25.70 22.50
CA GLN A 12 -8.76 -25.86 23.30
C GLN A 12 -7.76 -24.69 23.10
N PHE A 13 -8.13 -23.48 23.52
CA PHE A 13 -7.35 -22.25 23.29
C PHE A 13 -5.90 -22.30 23.78
N ASP A 14 -5.61 -22.91 24.94
CA ASP A 14 -4.25 -23.02 25.47
C ASP A 14 -3.30 -23.82 24.56
N LYS A 15 -3.81 -24.63 23.63
CA LYS A 15 -2.99 -25.32 22.63
C LYS A 15 -2.35 -24.37 21.63
N ASP A 16 -2.90 -23.17 21.42
CA ASP A 16 -2.26 -22.15 20.58
C ASP A 16 -1.11 -21.44 21.30
N ARG A 17 -1.29 -21.14 22.59
CA ARG A 17 -0.21 -20.61 23.45
C ARG A 17 0.95 -21.60 23.56
N GLU A 18 0.64 -22.88 23.71
CA GLU A 18 1.68 -23.93 23.70
C GLU A 18 2.31 -24.09 22.31
N ALA A 19 1.55 -23.98 21.21
CA ALA A 19 2.11 -23.99 19.85
C ALA A 19 3.06 -22.80 19.62
N ALA A 20 2.68 -21.59 20.04
CA ALA A 20 3.56 -20.41 20.00
C ALA A 20 4.83 -20.64 20.82
N ARG A 21 4.70 -21.15 22.06
CA ARG A 21 5.84 -21.48 22.92
C ARG A 21 6.78 -22.52 22.28
N GLN A 22 6.24 -23.60 21.75
CA GLN A 22 7.04 -24.63 21.09
C GLN A 22 7.70 -24.11 19.81
N TYR A 23 7.03 -23.26 19.04
CA TYR A 23 7.65 -22.57 17.91
C TYR A 23 8.86 -21.72 18.34
N PHE A 24 8.79 -21.04 19.48
CA PHE A 24 9.94 -20.33 20.03
C PHE A 24 11.08 -21.27 20.47
N LEU A 25 10.77 -22.36 21.17
CA LEU A 25 11.78 -23.30 21.70
C LEU A 25 12.44 -24.17 20.63
N GLN A 26 11.67 -24.60 19.62
CA GLN A 26 12.10 -25.55 18.59
C GLN A 26 12.58 -24.87 17.31
N HIS A 27 12.11 -23.66 17.00
CA HIS A 27 12.44 -22.97 15.75
C HIS A 27 13.09 -21.61 15.98
N VAL A 28 12.39 -20.64 16.59
CA VAL A 28 12.87 -19.24 16.63
C VAL A 28 14.21 -19.15 17.38
N ASN A 29 14.26 -19.57 18.64
CA ASN A 29 15.47 -19.42 19.47
C ASN A 29 16.68 -20.20 18.93
N GLN A 30 16.46 -21.27 18.15
CA GLN A 30 17.55 -22.05 17.55
C GLN A 30 18.10 -21.39 16.28
N ASN A 31 17.26 -20.67 15.53
CA ASN A 31 17.63 -20.01 14.28
C ASN A 31 17.98 -18.51 14.45
N THR A 32 17.67 -17.89 15.59
CA THR A 32 18.16 -16.53 15.91
C THR A 32 19.69 -16.52 16.08
N VAL A 33 20.36 -15.49 15.57
CA VAL A 33 21.80 -15.25 15.81
C VAL A 33 22.00 -14.75 17.24
N PHE A 34 23.08 -15.20 17.89
CA PHE A 34 23.47 -14.77 19.22
C PHE A 34 24.68 -13.85 19.12
N PHE A 35 24.64 -12.74 19.85
CA PHE A 35 25.72 -11.76 20.00
C PHE A 35 26.02 -11.61 21.50
N HIS A 36 27.27 -11.33 21.91
CA HIS A 36 27.61 -11.24 23.33
C HIS A 36 27.00 -10.00 24.01
N ASN A 37 26.76 -8.93 23.26
CA ASN A 37 26.08 -7.72 23.73
C ASN A 37 25.37 -6.98 22.58
N LEU A 38 24.62 -5.92 22.90
CA LEU A 38 23.92 -5.11 21.90
C LEU A 38 24.88 -4.33 20.99
N ASP A 39 26.04 -3.91 21.50
CA ASP A 39 26.95 -3.08 20.73
C ASP A 39 27.54 -3.88 19.55
N GLU A 40 28.09 -5.07 19.83
CA GLU A 40 28.51 -6.06 18.83
C GLU A 40 27.42 -6.37 17.81
N LYS A 41 26.16 -6.49 18.25
CA LYS A 41 25.02 -6.73 17.36
C LYS A 41 24.78 -5.55 16.41
N LEU A 42 24.74 -4.32 16.93
CA LEU A 42 24.46 -3.15 16.10
C LEU A 42 25.60 -2.88 15.11
N ASP A 43 26.85 -3.07 15.56
CA ASP A 43 28.03 -2.89 14.72
C ASP A 43 28.05 -3.93 13.59
N TYR A 44 27.85 -5.23 13.90
CA TYR A 44 27.69 -6.28 12.89
C TYR A 44 26.56 -5.97 11.88
N LEU A 45 25.41 -5.47 12.36
CA LEU A 45 24.28 -5.17 11.47
C LEU A 45 24.53 -3.97 10.56
N VAL A 46 25.38 -3.03 10.96
CA VAL A 46 25.83 -1.90 10.11
C VAL A 46 26.92 -2.35 9.15
N GLU A 47 27.96 -3.02 9.65
CA GLU A 47 29.12 -3.52 8.88
C GLU A 47 28.68 -4.47 7.75
N GLU A 48 27.77 -5.40 8.03
CA GLU A 48 27.22 -6.34 7.04
C GLU A 48 26.03 -5.77 6.23
N ASN A 49 25.85 -4.44 6.20
CA ASN A 49 24.83 -3.77 5.39
C ASN A 49 23.38 -4.25 5.63
N TYR A 50 23.02 -4.62 6.86
CA TYR A 50 21.65 -4.92 7.23
C TYR A 50 20.89 -3.67 7.71
N TYR A 51 21.53 -2.80 8.49
CA TYR A 51 20.98 -1.58 9.08
C TYR A 51 21.59 -0.31 8.48
N GLU A 52 20.83 0.77 8.51
CA GLU A 52 21.26 2.11 8.10
C GLU A 52 22.02 2.80 9.25
N PRO A 53 23.35 3.04 9.15
CA PRO A 53 24.07 3.81 10.16
C PRO A 53 23.48 5.20 10.35
N GLU A 54 22.96 5.81 9.28
CA GLU A 54 22.38 7.16 9.25
C GLU A 54 21.14 7.32 10.15
N VAL A 55 20.52 6.20 10.59
CA VAL A 55 19.44 6.18 11.60
C VAL A 55 20.00 6.13 13.01
N LEU A 56 21.09 5.39 13.23
CA LEU A 56 21.71 5.21 14.55
C LEU A 56 22.54 6.43 14.96
N ASP A 57 23.27 7.04 14.02
CA ASP A 57 24.17 8.19 14.23
C ASP A 57 23.45 9.46 14.72
N LYS A 58 22.12 9.50 14.62
CA LYS A 58 21.27 10.58 15.15
C LYS A 58 21.09 10.52 16.68
N TYR A 59 21.53 9.45 17.33
CA TYR A 59 21.33 9.19 18.74
C TYR A 59 22.64 8.88 19.47
N SER A 60 22.68 9.14 20.77
CA SER A 60 23.77 8.63 21.59
C SER A 60 23.70 7.10 21.71
N ARG A 61 24.85 6.42 21.65
CA ARG A 61 24.89 4.95 21.81
C ARG A 61 24.35 4.49 23.18
N GLU A 62 24.53 5.32 24.21
CA GLU A 62 23.93 5.12 25.54
C GLU A 62 22.39 5.14 25.48
N PHE A 63 21.79 6.09 24.77
CA PHE A 63 20.34 6.15 24.58
C PHE A 63 19.81 4.97 23.78
N VAL A 64 20.45 4.61 22.66
CA VAL A 64 20.04 3.43 21.86
C VAL A 64 20.04 2.18 22.74
N LYS A 65 21.05 2.02 23.60
CA LYS A 65 21.12 0.91 24.55
C LYS A 65 20.03 0.94 25.61
N SER A 66 19.76 2.09 26.24
CA SER A 66 18.67 2.20 27.22
C SER A 66 17.29 1.97 26.59
N LEU A 67 17.08 2.39 25.35
CA LEU A 67 15.83 2.17 24.60
C LEU A 67 15.60 0.69 24.32
N PHE A 68 16.63 -0.03 23.86
CA PHE A 68 16.56 -1.49 23.67
C PHE A 68 16.36 -2.21 25.01
N ASP A 69 17.10 -1.86 26.06
CA ASP A 69 16.93 -2.46 27.39
C ASP A 69 15.49 -2.24 27.92
N ALA A 70 14.91 -1.05 27.71
CA ALA A 70 13.53 -0.73 28.06
C ALA A 70 12.50 -1.57 27.28
N ALA A 71 12.72 -1.78 25.98
CA ALA A 71 11.88 -2.65 25.15
C ALA A 71 11.94 -4.11 25.62
N TYR A 72 13.14 -4.66 25.79
CA TYR A 72 13.33 -6.03 26.28
C TYR A 72 12.82 -6.24 27.72
N ALA A 73 12.86 -5.20 28.57
CA ALA A 73 12.29 -5.24 29.92
C ALA A 73 10.78 -5.46 29.95
N LYS A 74 10.04 -5.10 28.87
CA LYS A 74 8.60 -5.42 28.72
C LYS A 74 8.34 -6.92 28.58
N LYS A 75 9.35 -7.71 28.21
CA LYS A 75 9.28 -9.18 28.04
C LYS A 75 8.12 -9.60 27.12
N PHE A 76 7.98 -8.92 25.99
CA PHE A 76 6.88 -9.11 25.04
C PHE A 76 6.70 -10.59 24.65
N ARG A 77 5.45 -11.05 24.54
CA ARG A 77 5.12 -12.41 24.09
C ARG A 77 3.99 -12.33 23.08
N PHE A 78 4.17 -12.98 21.94
CA PHE A 78 3.08 -13.19 21.00
C PHE A 78 1.97 -14.03 21.67
N PRO A 79 0.72 -13.55 21.67
CA PRO A 79 -0.39 -14.26 22.31
C PRO A 79 -0.90 -15.44 21.46
N THR A 80 -0.57 -15.49 20.17
CA THR A 80 -0.99 -16.54 19.23
C THR A 80 0.16 -17.10 18.41
N PHE A 81 0.03 -18.34 17.93
CA PHE A 81 1.00 -18.96 17.03
C PHE A 81 1.07 -18.24 15.68
N LEU A 82 -0.06 -17.88 15.07
CA LEU A 82 -0.05 -17.19 13.77
C LEU A 82 0.65 -15.84 13.82
N GLY A 83 0.49 -15.07 14.90
CA GLY A 83 1.18 -13.79 15.09
C GLY A 83 2.70 -13.95 15.10
N ALA A 84 3.21 -14.89 15.91
CA ALA A 84 4.63 -15.21 15.96
C ALA A 84 5.14 -15.73 14.60
N PHE A 85 4.42 -16.70 14.01
CA PHE A 85 4.76 -17.27 12.71
C PHE A 85 4.87 -16.20 11.63
N LYS A 86 3.85 -15.34 11.48
CA LYS A 86 3.86 -14.27 10.47
C LYS A 86 4.97 -13.26 10.68
N TYR A 87 5.27 -12.89 11.92
CA TYR A 87 6.40 -12.00 12.19
C TYR A 87 7.73 -12.61 11.72
N TYR A 88 8.04 -13.85 12.14
CA TYR A 88 9.31 -14.51 11.80
C TYR A 88 9.38 -15.00 10.35
N THR A 89 8.26 -15.26 9.66
CA THR A 89 8.31 -15.59 8.23
C THR A 89 8.51 -14.37 7.35
N SER A 90 7.93 -13.21 7.71
CA SER A 90 7.64 -12.15 6.74
C SER A 90 7.97 -10.71 7.17
N TYR A 91 8.41 -10.46 8.41
CA TYR A 91 8.70 -9.10 8.91
C TYR A 91 10.11 -8.96 9.50
N THR A 92 10.52 -9.94 10.29
CA THR A 92 11.84 -9.96 10.93
C THR A 92 12.95 -9.91 9.90
N LEU A 93 14.02 -9.18 10.22
CA LEU A 93 15.29 -9.24 9.51
C LEU A 93 15.87 -10.67 9.61
N LYS A 94 16.40 -11.13 8.49
CA LYS A 94 17.10 -12.40 8.34
C LYS A 94 18.49 -12.14 7.75
N THR A 95 19.38 -13.11 7.92
CA THR A 95 20.61 -13.18 7.12
C THR A 95 20.28 -13.21 5.62
N PHE A 96 21.16 -12.73 4.76
CA PHE A 96 20.88 -12.65 3.31
C PHE A 96 20.61 -14.01 2.65
N ASP A 97 21.17 -15.09 3.19
CA ASP A 97 20.88 -16.47 2.78
C ASP A 97 19.48 -16.97 3.23
N GLY A 98 18.73 -16.16 3.97
CA GLY A 98 17.42 -16.46 4.52
C GLY A 98 17.37 -17.48 5.65
N LYS A 99 18.52 -18.02 6.10
CA LYS A 99 18.59 -19.18 7.02
C LYS A 99 18.39 -18.81 8.49
N ARG A 100 18.83 -17.62 8.94
CA ARG A 100 18.82 -17.21 10.36
C ARG A 100 18.08 -15.90 10.60
N TYR A 101 17.64 -15.70 11.85
CA TYR A 101 16.97 -14.46 12.30
C TYR A 101 17.97 -13.50 12.97
N LEU A 102 17.96 -12.24 12.58
CA LEU A 102 18.80 -11.17 13.16
C LEU A 102 18.02 -10.28 14.14
N GLU A 103 16.71 -10.14 13.92
CA GLU A 103 15.78 -9.42 14.79
C GLU A 103 14.92 -10.38 15.64
N ARG A 104 14.54 -9.90 16.82
CA ARG A 104 13.33 -10.21 17.59
C ARG A 104 12.34 -9.06 17.42
N PHE A 105 11.12 -9.22 17.94
CA PHE A 105 10.09 -8.18 17.84
C PHE A 105 10.54 -6.88 18.51
N GLU A 106 11.18 -6.98 19.68
CA GLU A 106 11.71 -5.85 20.44
C GLU A 106 12.75 -5.04 19.64
N ASP A 107 13.67 -5.69 18.92
CA ASP A 107 14.67 -4.99 18.08
C ASP A 107 13.99 -4.19 16.95
N ARG A 108 13.02 -4.83 16.27
CA ARG A 108 12.29 -4.24 15.15
C ARG A 108 11.50 -3.03 15.61
N VAL A 109 10.87 -3.11 16.78
CA VAL A 109 10.17 -1.97 17.42
C VAL A 109 11.12 -0.81 17.70
N CYS A 110 12.28 -1.06 18.32
CA CYS A 110 13.27 -0.02 18.58
C CYS A 110 13.75 0.66 17.29
N MET A 111 14.11 -0.12 16.26
CA MET A 111 14.56 0.45 15.00
C MET A 111 13.46 1.23 14.26
N VAL A 112 12.18 0.83 14.36
CA VAL A 112 11.07 1.65 13.83
C VAL A 112 10.98 2.97 14.58
N ALA A 113 11.02 2.93 15.91
CA ALA A 113 10.94 4.13 16.74
C ALA A 113 12.11 5.10 16.48
N LEU A 114 13.35 4.59 16.38
CA LEU A 114 14.54 5.40 16.08
C LEU A 114 14.46 6.05 14.69
N THR A 115 14.01 5.34 13.66
CA THR A 115 13.79 5.95 12.33
C THR A 115 12.73 7.03 12.38
N LEU A 116 11.55 6.76 12.96
CA LEU A 116 10.42 7.69 12.94
C LEU A 116 10.60 8.90 13.87
N ALA A 117 11.40 8.78 14.93
CA ALA A 117 11.65 9.89 15.85
C ALA A 117 12.78 10.83 15.39
N ASP A 118 13.59 10.42 14.40
CA ASP A 118 14.55 11.27 13.70
C ASP A 118 15.54 12.07 14.57
N GLY A 119 15.90 11.53 15.74
CA GLY A 119 16.78 12.17 16.75
C GLY A 119 16.04 12.64 18.01
N ASP A 120 14.70 12.64 18.03
CA ASP A 120 13.92 12.95 19.23
C ASP A 120 13.84 11.72 20.16
N GLU A 121 14.75 11.67 21.14
CA GLU A 121 14.81 10.61 22.15
C GLU A 121 13.45 10.36 22.86
N ARG A 122 12.66 11.40 23.14
CA ARG A 122 11.36 11.26 23.84
C ARG A 122 10.29 10.66 22.93
N LEU A 123 10.28 11.05 21.65
CA LEU A 123 9.38 10.46 20.68
C LEU A 123 9.77 9.00 20.40
N ALA A 124 11.06 8.67 20.38
CA ALA A 124 11.53 7.29 20.26
C ALA A 124 11.08 6.41 21.44
N GLU A 125 11.26 6.87 22.69
CA GLU A 125 10.75 6.18 23.89
C GLU A 125 9.23 5.97 23.82
N SER A 126 8.49 7.01 23.43
CA SER A 126 7.03 6.97 23.31
C SER A 126 6.58 5.99 22.23
N LEU A 127 7.24 5.98 21.06
CA LEU A 127 6.93 5.06 19.97
C LEU A 127 7.24 3.61 20.34
N VAL A 128 8.34 3.33 21.04
CA VAL A 128 8.62 1.99 21.56
C VAL A 128 7.49 1.54 22.50
N GLU A 129 7.09 2.39 23.44
CA GLU A 129 6.03 2.11 24.41
C GLU A 129 4.67 1.86 23.74
N GLU A 130 4.24 2.69 22.79
CA GLU A 130 2.97 2.52 22.08
C GLU A 130 2.96 1.28 21.16
N ILE A 131 4.08 0.93 20.52
CA ILE A 131 4.14 -0.23 19.61
C ILE A 131 4.28 -1.54 20.40
N ILE A 132 5.14 -1.60 21.42
CA ILE A 132 5.38 -2.84 22.18
C ILE A 132 4.21 -3.23 23.09
N SER A 133 3.43 -2.25 23.56
CA SER A 133 2.16 -2.48 24.27
C SER A 133 1.03 -2.93 23.32
N GLY A 134 1.22 -2.81 22.01
CA GLY A 134 0.24 -3.09 20.99
C GLY A 134 -0.82 -2.00 20.80
N ARG A 135 -0.66 -0.82 21.44
CA ARG A 135 -1.58 0.32 21.27
C ARG A 135 -1.53 0.89 19.84
N PHE A 136 -0.34 1.04 19.27
CA PHE A 136 -0.13 1.53 17.91
C PHE A 136 0.57 0.47 17.04
N GLN A 137 0.18 0.40 15.77
CA GLN A 137 0.81 -0.44 14.76
C GLN A 137 1.01 0.38 13.48
N PRO A 138 2.25 0.76 13.13
CA PRO A 138 2.57 1.30 11.81
C PRO A 138 2.18 0.30 10.72
N ALA A 139 1.87 0.80 9.52
CA ALA A 139 1.55 -0.08 8.39
C ALA A 139 2.72 -1.02 8.04
N THR A 140 2.38 -2.09 7.30
CA THR A 140 3.36 -3.13 6.90
C THR A 140 4.64 -2.54 6.31
N PRO A 141 4.62 -1.57 5.38
CA PRO A 141 5.85 -1.03 4.80
C PRO A 141 6.77 -0.34 5.81
N THR A 142 6.23 0.52 6.66
CA THR A 142 7.00 1.22 7.71
C THR A 142 7.58 0.20 8.68
N PHE A 143 6.73 -0.66 9.24
CA PHE A 143 7.14 -1.65 10.23
C PHE A 143 8.12 -2.69 9.68
N LEU A 144 8.07 -2.99 8.38
CA LEU A 144 9.01 -3.91 7.71
C LEU A 144 10.39 -3.27 7.50
N ASN A 145 10.43 -2.03 7.01
CA ASN A 145 11.60 -1.47 6.32
C ASN A 145 12.40 -0.41 7.08
N SER A 146 11.82 0.32 8.04
CA SER A 146 12.52 1.42 8.75
C SER A 146 13.92 1.00 9.22
N GLY A 147 14.96 1.79 8.94
CA GLY A 147 16.33 1.54 9.38
C GLY A 147 17.02 0.29 8.85
N LYS A 148 16.46 -0.41 7.85
CA LYS A 148 17.13 -1.48 7.10
C LYS A 148 17.80 -0.91 5.85
N LYS A 149 19.08 -1.21 5.63
CA LYS A 149 19.86 -0.73 4.47
C LYS A 149 19.35 -1.33 3.17
N GLN A 150 19.09 -2.64 3.18
CA GLN A 150 18.45 -3.37 2.07
C GLN A 150 16.92 -3.25 2.15
N ARG A 151 16.45 -2.03 1.87
CA ARG A 151 15.06 -1.65 1.56
C ARG A 151 14.91 -1.54 0.03
N GLY A 152 13.73 -1.82 -0.52
CA GLY A 152 13.56 -2.26 -1.92
C GLY A 152 14.26 -1.46 -3.03
N GLU A 153 15.47 -1.88 -3.41
CA GLU A 153 15.80 -2.60 -4.66
C GLU A 153 17.01 -3.53 -4.39
N PRO A 154 17.12 -4.70 -5.05
CA PRO A 154 18.24 -5.62 -4.89
C PRO A 154 19.38 -5.34 -5.88
N VAL A 155 20.58 -5.65 -5.42
CA VAL A 155 21.86 -5.40 -6.08
C VAL A 155 22.36 -6.62 -6.85
N SER A 156 23.05 -6.41 -7.98
CA SER A 156 23.78 -7.44 -8.75
C SER A 156 25.30 -7.16 -8.72
N CYS A 157 26.12 -8.12 -8.28
CA CYS A 157 27.53 -7.86 -7.97
C CYS A 157 28.55 -8.57 -8.89
N PHE A 158 29.77 -8.05 -8.91
CA PHE A 158 30.94 -8.54 -9.66
C PHE A 158 32.13 -8.86 -8.77
N THR A 159 32.96 -9.86 -9.04
CA THR A 159 34.17 -10.08 -8.22
C THR A 159 35.12 -8.88 -8.21
N GLY A 160 35.87 -8.66 -7.11
CA GLY A 160 36.82 -7.56 -7.01
C GLY A 160 37.93 -7.53 -8.07
N SER A 161 38.18 -8.65 -8.75
CA SER A 161 39.09 -8.74 -9.90
C SER A 161 38.51 -8.21 -11.21
N THR A 162 37.20 -7.97 -11.27
CA THR A 162 36.47 -7.50 -12.46
C THR A 162 37.01 -6.15 -12.91
N LEU A 163 37.33 -6.05 -14.21
CA LEU A 163 37.90 -4.85 -14.80
C LEU A 163 36.83 -3.90 -15.35
N VAL A 164 36.67 -2.75 -14.70
CA VAL A 164 35.80 -1.65 -15.12
C VAL A 164 36.56 -0.74 -16.09
N HIS A 165 35.92 -0.38 -17.21
CA HIS A 165 36.49 0.53 -18.19
C HIS A 165 36.35 1.98 -17.73
N THR A 166 37.41 2.77 -17.87
CA THR A 166 37.42 4.20 -17.52
C THR A 166 37.50 5.09 -18.75
N ALA A 167 37.04 6.34 -18.62
CA ALA A 167 37.01 7.34 -19.69
C ALA A 167 38.36 7.55 -20.41
N GLY A 168 39.47 7.36 -19.70
CA GLY A 168 40.83 7.45 -20.25
C GLY A 168 41.25 6.29 -21.16
N GLY A 169 40.33 5.40 -21.56
CA GLY A 169 40.61 4.20 -22.37
C GLY A 169 41.32 3.09 -21.61
N GLY A 170 41.46 3.24 -20.29
CA GLY A 170 42.04 2.24 -19.39
C GLY A 170 41.01 1.26 -18.84
N ARG A 171 41.51 0.22 -18.18
CA ARG A 171 40.70 -0.66 -17.32
C ARG A 171 41.33 -0.68 -15.94
N ARG A 172 40.53 -0.49 -14.90
CA ARG A 172 40.91 -0.65 -13.48
C ARG A 172 40.07 -1.76 -12.88
N ARG A 173 40.55 -2.42 -11.83
CA ARG A 173 39.68 -3.33 -11.08
C ARG A 173 38.54 -2.54 -10.48
N ILE A 174 37.38 -3.15 -10.34
CA ILE A 174 36.23 -2.55 -9.66
C ILE A 174 36.58 -2.15 -8.22
N SER A 175 37.47 -2.91 -7.56
CA SER A 175 38.09 -2.61 -6.27
C SER A 175 39.14 -1.48 -6.28
N GLU A 176 39.43 -0.89 -7.44
CA GLU A 176 40.40 0.21 -7.66
C GLU A 176 39.71 1.48 -8.22
N ILE A 177 38.38 1.43 -8.43
CA ILE A 177 37.57 2.60 -8.81
C ILE A 177 37.22 3.41 -7.56
N GLN A 178 37.07 4.71 -7.70
CA GLN A 178 36.71 5.66 -6.66
C GLN A 178 35.57 6.57 -7.13
N VAL A 179 34.79 7.11 -6.20
CA VAL A 179 33.75 8.11 -6.51
C VAL A 179 34.38 9.35 -7.16
N GLY A 180 33.80 9.82 -8.25
CA GLY A 180 34.34 10.88 -9.12
C GLY A 180 35.22 10.37 -10.28
N ASP A 181 35.49 9.07 -10.37
CA ASP A 181 36.06 8.47 -11.58
C ASP A 181 35.01 8.39 -12.70
N GLU A 182 35.40 8.68 -13.94
CA GLU A 182 34.53 8.45 -15.10
C GLU A 182 34.72 7.03 -15.65
N VAL A 183 33.62 6.29 -15.83
CA VAL A 183 33.57 4.93 -16.37
C VAL A 183 32.69 4.85 -17.62
N ILE A 184 32.95 3.86 -18.47
CA ILE A 184 32.23 3.70 -19.74
C ILE A 184 30.91 2.97 -19.50
N ALA A 185 29.82 3.49 -20.10
CA ALA A 185 28.49 2.88 -20.10
C ALA A 185 28.22 2.05 -21.38
N ASP A 186 27.01 1.49 -21.48
CA ASP A 186 26.53 0.70 -22.62
C ASP A 186 26.54 1.49 -23.94
N ASP A 187 26.37 2.82 -23.88
CA ASP A 187 26.44 3.73 -25.03
C ASP A 187 27.88 4.00 -25.52
N GLY A 188 28.89 3.48 -24.82
CA GLY A 188 30.29 3.74 -25.12
C GLY A 188 30.79 5.11 -24.70
N LEU A 189 30.00 5.91 -23.98
CA LEU A 189 30.38 7.23 -23.47
C LEU A 189 30.86 7.16 -22.01
N PRO A 190 31.71 8.11 -21.57
CA PRO A 190 32.11 8.22 -20.19
C PRO A 190 31.04 8.91 -19.33
N HIS A 191 30.74 8.33 -18.18
CA HIS A 191 29.82 8.87 -17.18
C HIS A 191 30.45 8.75 -15.77
N GLU A 192 30.11 9.68 -14.87
CA GLU A 192 30.76 9.85 -13.55
C GLU A 192 30.25 8.83 -12.50
N VAL A 193 31.14 8.11 -11.83
CA VAL A 193 30.83 7.21 -10.70
C VAL A 193 30.45 8.02 -9.47
N THR A 194 29.25 7.80 -8.94
CA THR A 194 28.68 8.54 -7.81
C THR A 194 28.70 7.79 -6.48
N GLU A 195 28.80 6.44 -6.49
CA GLU A 195 28.82 5.60 -5.28
C GLU A 195 29.51 4.25 -5.57
N ILE A 196 29.97 3.54 -4.53
CA ILE A 196 30.55 2.18 -4.61
C ILE A 196 30.07 1.35 -3.40
N SER A 197 29.85 0.05 -3.62
CA SER A 197 29.26 -0.92 -2.70
C SER A 197 29.97 -2.27 -2.84
N GLU A 198 30.25 -2.93 -1.71
CA GLU A 198 31.03 -4.16 -1.63
C GLU A 198 30.37 -5.16 -0.65
N ARG A 199 30.48 -6.47 -0.91
CA ARG A 199 29.89 -7.55 -0.09
C ARG A 199 30.65 -8.87 -0.28
N VAL A 200 30.73 -9.72 0.76
CA VAL A 200 31.22 -11.11 0.62
C VAL A 200 30.12 -12.05 0.09
N HIS A 201 30.48 -12.92 -0.87
CA HIS A 201 29.60 -13.93 -1.49
C HIS A 201 30.05 -15.35 -1.14
N ASP A 202 29.10 -16.19 -0.69
CA ASP A 202 29.28 -17.58 -0.26
C ASP A 202 28.67 -18.62 -1.23
N GLY A 203 28.16 -18.16 -2.37
CA GLY A 203 27.57 -19.00 -3.42
C GLY A 203 28.52 -19.29 -4.58
N THR A 204 28.11 -20.25 -5.43
CA THR A 204 28.83 -20.57 -6.67
C THR A 204 28.67 -19.44 -7.69
N LEU A 205 29.79 -18.83 -8.07
CA LEU A 205 29.83 -17.88 -9.19
C LEU A 205 29.77 -18.61 -10.53
N LEU A 206 29.31 -17.93 -11.57
CA LEU A 206 29.42 -18.39 -12.95
C LEU A 206 30.53 -17.64 -13.68
N TRP A 207 31.36 -18.39 -14.39
CA TRP A 207 32.29 -17.87 -15.38
C TRP A 207 31.57 -17.78 -16.72
N VAL A 208 31.24 -16.56 -17.13
CA VAL A 208 30.64 -16.29 -18.44
C VAL A 208 31.77 -15.92 -19.39
N ALA A 209 32.19 -16.87 -20.22
CA ALA A 209 33.29 -16.70 -21.17
C ALA A 209 32.76 -16.35 -22.56
N TYR A 210 33.30 -15.30 -23.16
CA TYR A 210 32.88 -14.77 -24.45
C TYR A 210 34.07 -14.37 -25.33
N GLN A 211 33.81 -14.08 -26.60
CA GLN A 211 34.86 -13.71 -27.53
C GLN A 211 35.53 -12.39 -27.10
N GLY A 212 36.74 -12.49 -26.55
CA GLY A 212 37.51 -11.36 -26.03
C GLY A 212 37.73 -11.34 -24.52
N GLY A 213 37.16 -12.28 -23.76
CA GLY A 213 37.39 -12.38 -22.31
C GLY A 213 36.41 -13.31 -21.58
N GLY A 214 36.31 -13.12 -20.27
CA GLY A 214 35.28 -13.73 -19.45
C GLY A 214 35.18 -12.97 -18.13
N VAL A 215 34.05 -13.15 -17.44
CA VAL A 215 33.79 -12.48 -16.16
C VAL A 215 33.17 -13.47 -15.17
N ALA A 216 33.62 -13.41 -13.92
CA ALA A 216 33.04 -14.14 -12.81
C ALA A 216 31.93 -13.29 -12.19
N VAL A 217 30.70 -13.78 -12.22
CA VAL A 217 29.50 -13.07 -11.76
C VAL A 217 28.57 -14.01 -11.00
N THR A 218 27.63 -13.46 -10.25
CA THR A 218 26.57 -14.27 -9.60
C THR A 218 25.61 -14.86 -10.66
N PRO A 219 24.96 -16.01 -10.41
CA PRO A 219 24.03 -16.62 -11.38
C PRO A 219 22.90 -15.71 -11.85
N GLU A 220 22.46 -14.79 -10.98
CA GLU A 220 21.39 -13.82 -11.24
C GLU A 220 21.85 -12.58 -12.03
N HIS A 221 23.14 -12.51 -12.39
CA HIS A 221 23.73 -11.32 -13.00
C HIS A 221 23.20 -11.07 -14.42
N PRO A 222 22.64 -9.89 -14.75
CA PRO A 222 22.03 -9.63 -16.05
C PRO A 222 23.05 -9.31 -17.16
N PHE A 223 22.96 -10.01 -18.29
CA PHE A 223 23.67 -9.69 -19.54
C PHE A 223 22.69 -9.24 -20.62
N LEU A 224 23.00 -8.15 -21.32
CA LEU A 224 22.29 -7.77 -22.54
C LEU A 224 22.74 -8.71 -23.67
N VAL A 225 21.83 -9.49 -24.23
CA VAL A 225 22.13 -10.46 -25.29
C VAL A 225 21.22 -10.31 -26.50
N HIS A 226 21.80 -10.47 -27.68
CA HIS A 226 21.05 -10.81 -28.89
C HIS A 226 20.79 -12.33 -28.87
N THR A 227 19.55 -12.75 -28.60
CA THR A 227 19.13 -14.16 -28.62
C THR A 227 18.31 -14.49 -29.86
N THR A 228 18.32 -15.77 -30.23
CA THR A 228 17.38 -16.34 -31.21
C THR A 228 16.21 -17.09 -30.56
N ARG A 229 16.14 -17.11 -29.21
CA ARG A 229 15.21 -17.92 -28.38
C ARG A 229 14.16 -17.08 -27.63
N LEU A 230 13.61 -16.06 -28.27
CA LEU A 230 12.59 -15.16 -27.68
C LEU A 230 11.32 -15.89 -27.16
N ASP A 231 11.09 -17.13 -27.57
CA ASP A 231 9.99 -17.99 -27.11
C ASP A 231 10.27 -18.80 -25.83
N ARG A 232 11.52 -18.82 -25.35
CA ARG A 232 11.98 -19.73 -24.27
C ARG A 232 12.73 -19.07 -23.12
N VAL A 233 13.19 -17.83 -23.31
CA VAL A 233 13.88 -17.07 -22.27
C VAL A 233 12.91 -16.02 -21.72
N SER A 234 12.85 -15.86 -20.40
CA SER A 234 12.11 -14.74 -19.80
C SER A 234 13.03 -13.52 -19.79
N PRO A 235 12.81 -12.49 -20.62
CA PRO A 235 13.67 -11.31 -20.63
C PRO A 235 13.58 -10.59 -19.29
N LEU A 236 14.75 -10.22 -18.77
CA LEU A 236 14.86 -9.24 -17.70
C LEU A 236 14.59 -7.84 -18.29
N SER A 237 14.24 -6.90 -17.42
CA SER A 237 13.91 -5.52 -17.78
C SER A 237 15.12 -4.61 -17.73
N GLY A 238 15.49 -3.91 -18.80
CA GLY A 238 16.51 -2.85 -18.69
C GLY A 238 16.63 -1.92 -19.89
N ASP A 239 17.33 -0.81 -19.67
CA ASP A 239 17.65 0.14 -20.74
C ASP A 239 18.51 -0.55 -21.82
N GLY A 240 18.27 -0.19 -23.08
CA GLY A 240 18.96 -0.77 -24.24
C GLY A 240 18.29 -1.99 -24.88
N ASP A 241 17.28 -2.59 -24.23
CA ASP A 241 16.45 -3.67 -24.81
C ASP A 241 15.88 -3.28 -26.18
N ASP A 242 15.89 -4.23 -27.12
CA ASP A 242 15.22 -4.13 -28.42
C ASP A 242 14.68 -5.52 -28.81
N PRO A 243 13.54 -5.93 -28.20
CA PRO A 243 13.01 -7.29 -28.36
C PRO A 243 12.58 -7.60 -29.80
N ASP A 244 12.17 -6.58 -30.55
CA ASP A 244 11.80 -6.70 -31.97
C ASP A 244 13.01 -7.07 -32.85
N ASN A 245 14.23 -6.71 -32.43
CA ASN A 245 15.50 -7.13 -33.03
C ASN A 245 16.21 -8.27 -32.28
N GLY A 246 15.54 -8.93 -31.32
CA GLY A 246 16.08 -10.06 -30.58
C GLY A 246 17.05 -9.72 -29.44
N ILE A 247 17.16 -8.44 -29.07
CA ILE A 247 18.05 -7.97 -28.01
C ILE A 247 17.27 -7.84 -26.71
N ILE A 248 17.65 -8.61 -25.69
CA ILE A 248 17.02 -8.64 -24.35
C ILE A 248 18.05 -8.83 -23.24
N TRP A 249 17.78 -8.36 -22.03
CA TRP A 249 18.53 -8.77 -20.83
C TRP A 249 18.19 -10.22 -20.42
N VAL A 250 19.20 -11.02 -20.07
CA VAL A 250 19.10 -12.43 -19.63
C VAL A 250 20.02 -12.68 -18.44
N SER A 251 19.59 -13.49 -17.47
CA SER A 251 20.44 -13.82 -16.31
C SER A 251 21.61 -14.71 -16.71
N ALA A 252 22.76 -14.59 -16.02
CA ALA A 252 23.95 -15.39 -16.28
C ALA A 252 23.68 -16.90 -16.27
N GLY A 253 22.78 -17.37 -15.39
CA GLY A 253 22.38 -18.77 -15.29
C GLY A 253 21.44 -19.27 -16.40
N ASP A 254 20.77 -18.37 -17.14
CA ASP A 254 19.85 -18.69 -18.23
C ASP A 254 20.49 -18.57 -19.63
N LEU A 255 21.73 -18.07 -19.69
CA LEU A 255 22.52 -17.91 -20.91
C LEU A 255 22.84 -19.25 -21.60
N ASP A 256 22.65 -19.29 -22.92
CA ASP A 256 22.94 -20.45 -23.77
C ASP A 256 24.03 -20.11 -24.80
N PRO A 257 25.28 -20.58 -24.62
CA PRO A 257 26.39 -20.34 -25.54
C PRO A 257 26.13 -20.77 -26.99
N ALA A 258 25.17 -21.66 -27.25
CA ALA A 258 24.84 -22.10 -28.61
C ALA A 258 23.87 -21.15 -29.34
N ALA A 259 23.15 -20.29 -28.62
CA ALA A 259 22.00 -19.55 -29.16
C ALA A 259 21.98 -18.04 -28.85
N ASP A 260 22.77 -17.60 -27.86
CA ASP A 260 22.81 -16.22 -27.36
C ASP A 260 24.18 -15.57 -27.66
N ARG A 261 24.19 -14.25 -27.90
CA ARG A 261 25.41 -13.45 -28.08
C ARG A 261 25.35 -12.21 -27.21
N ILE A 262 26.42 -11.91 -26.47
CA ILE A 262 26.46 -10.72 -25.59
C ILE A 262 26.60 -9.47 -26.45
N VAL A 263 25.74 -8.47 -26.20
CA VAL A 263 25.84 -7.14 -26.79
C VAL A 263 26.93 -6.37 -26.04
N VAL A 264 27.84 -5.72 -26.77
CA VAL A 264 28.92 -4.91 -26.20
C VAL A 264 28.94 -3.53 -26.83
N ALA A 265 29.46 -2.55 -26.07
CA ALA A 265 29.58 -1.17 -26.54
C ALA A 265 30.36 -1.08 -27.87
N PRO A 266 29.97 -0.18 -28.80
CA PRO A 266 30.43 -0.16 -30.19
C PRO A 266 31.92 0.20 -30.41
N HIS A 267 32.68 0.44 -29.34
CA HIS A 267 34.12 0.76 -29.38
C HIS A 267 35.04 -0.46 -29.18
N ILE A 268 34.54 -1.69 -29.40
CA ILE A 268 35.33 -2.93 -29.32
C ILE A 268 35.31 -3.60 -30.71
N ASP A 269 36.49 -3.75 -31.34
CA ASP A 269 36.70 -4.20 -32.73
C ASP A 269 36.20 -5.65 -33.03
N TYR A 270 34.88 -5.83 -33.09
CA TYR A 270 34.22 -7.02 -33.64
C TYR A 270 32.96 -6.60 -34.44
N GLY A 271 32.57 -7.44 -35.41
CA GLY A 271 31.70 -7.03 -36.52
C GLY A 271 30.30 -6.52 -36.13
N GLU A 272 29.84 -5.48 -36.86
CA GLU A 272 28.55 -4.81 -36.69
C GLU A 272 27.36 -5.71 -37.08
N ASP A 273 26.26 -5.58 -36.33
CA ASP A 273 24.93 -6.05 -36.74
C ASP A 273 24.12 -4.96 -37.47
N ARG A 274 22.86 -5.27 -37.83
CA ARG A 274 21.99 -4.37 -38.60
C ARG A 274 21.52 -3.13 -37.84
N ALA A 275 21.71 -3.06 -36.53
CA ALA A 275 21.36 -1.92 -35.69
C ALA A 275 22.59 -1.04 -35.36
N GLY A 276 23.78 -1.37 -35.85
CA GLY A 276 25.02 -0.66 -35.53
C GLY A 276 25.54 -0.94 -34.12
N ARG A 277 25.14 -2.07 -33.52
CA ARG A 277 25.66 -2.58 -32.25
C ARG A 277 26.64 -3.72 -32.53
N THR A 278 27.58 -3.93 -31.62
CA THR A 278 28.54 -5.05 -31.70
C THR A 278 28.06 -6.19 -30.81
N THR A 279 28.08 -7.42 -31.32
CA THR A 279 27.81 -8.62 -30.51
C THR A 279 29.00 -9.57 -30.51
N VAL A 280 29.36 -10.08 -29.32
CA VAL A 280 30.40 -11.09 -29.14
C VAL A 280 29.78 -12.46 -28.92
N VAL A 281 30.40 -13.49 -29.49
CA VAL A 281 29.97 -14.87 -29.31
C VAL A 281 30.20 -15.28 -27.85
N LEU A 282 29.19 -15.85 -27.20
CA LEU A 282 29.33 -16.53 -25.91
C LEU A 282 29.93 -17.92 -26.17
N TRP A 283 30.95 -18.33 -25.41
CA TRP A 283 31.69 -19.59 -25.64
C TRP A 283 31.28 -20.67 -24.65
N GLU A 284 31.23 -20.32 -23.37
CA GLU A 284 30.85 -21.22 -22.28
C GLU A 284 30.28 -20.41 -21.11
N VAL A 285 29.39 -21.06 -20.35
CA VAL A 285 28.95 -20.64 -19.02
C VAL A 285 29.18 -21.83 -18.11
N THR A 286 30.07 -21.67 -17.13
CA THR A 286 30.51 -22.74 -16.24
C THR A 286 30.52 -22.25 -14.79
N GLU A 287 30.44 -23.18 -13.82
CA GLU A 287 30.70 -22.85 -12.43
C GLU A 287 32.16 -22.40 -12.27
N TYR A 288 32.39 -21.26 -11.61
CA TYR A 288 33.70 -20.69 -11.36
C TYR A 288 34.21 -21.12 -10.00
N ASP A 289 35.04 -22.17 -9.98
CA ASP A 289 35.77 -22.61 -8.79
C ASP A 289 36.88 -21.59 -8.45
N ASP A 290 36.68 -20.84 -7.37
CA ASP A 290 37.74 -20.11 -6.66
C ASP A 290 37.62 -20.48 -5.16
N GLU A 291 38.64 -21.16 -4.61
CA GLU A 291 38.58 -21.73 -3.26
C GLU A 291 38.76 -20.65 -2.17
N GLY A 292 37.68 -19.96 -1.80
CA GLY A 292 37.69 -19.00 -0.69
C GLY A 292 36.39 -18.20 -0.51
N GLU A 293 36.37 -17.29 0.46
CA GLU A 293 35.35 -16.23 0.56
C GLU A 293 35.66 -15.14 -0.46
N ILE A 294 34.72 -14.85 -1.37
CA ILE A 294 34.95 -13.94 -2.50
C ILE A 294 34.20 -12.62 -2.29
N THR A 295 34.92 -11.50 -2.25
CA THR A 295 34.30 -10.17 -2.23
C THR A 295 33.83 -9.75 -3.62
N VAL A 296 32.57 -9.35 -3.70
CA VAL A 296 31.89 -8.84 -4.89
C VAL A 296 31.48 -7.37 -4.72
N TYR A 297 31.43 -6.60 -5.81
CA TYR A 297 31.51 -5.15 -5.89
C TYR A 297 30.49 -4.58 -6.90
N ASN A 298 30.17 -3.30 -6.75
CA ASN A 298 28.98 -2.62 -7.28
C ASN A 298 29.20 -1.07 -7.27
N LEU A 299 29.37 -0.39 -8.42
CA LEU A 299 29.51 1.09 -8.67
C LEU A 299 28.24 1.81 -9.20
N HIS A 300 27.70 2.86 -8.55
CA HIS A 300 26.67 3.71 -9.18
C HIS A 300 27.29 4.70 -10.18
N VAL A 301 26.59 5.00 -11.28
CA VAL A 301 27.00 6.05 -12.24
C VAL A 301 25.84 6.97 -12.60
N LYS A 302 26.19 8.22 -12.87
CA LYS A 302 25.31 9.32 -13.21
C LYS A 302 24.61 9.12 -14.56
N ASP A 303 23.34 9.52 -14.64
CA ASP A 303 22.50 9.54 -15.86
C ASP A 303 22.33 8.20 -16.62
N ARG A 304 22.84 7.07 -16.07
CA ARG A 304 22.75 5.72 -16.64
C ARG A 304 22.53 4.65 -15.57
N HIS A 305 21.70 3.64 -15.85
CA HIS A 305 21.58 2.42 -15.03
C HIS A 305 22.63 1.35 -15.37
N THR A 306 23.37 1.59 -16.43
CA THR A 306 24.38 0.76 -17.05
C THR A 306 25.70 1.51 -17.08
N TYR A 307 26.70 0.83 -16.58
CA TYR A 307 28.06 1.29 -16.43
C TYR A 307 28.83 0.01 -16.14
N LEU A 308 30.13 -0.04 -16.39
CA LEU A 308 30.92 -1.13 -15.80
C LEU A 308 30.92 -0.86 -14.25
N VAL A 309 30.51 -1.78 -13.34
CA VAL A 309 29.11 -1.90 -12.74
C VAL A 309 28.84 -1.83 -11.17
N ALA A 310 27.75 -1.20 -10.58
CA ALA A 310 26.42 -1.63 -9.88
C ALA A 310 25.77 -0.78 -8.62
N SER A 311 24.48 -0.90 -8.12
CA SER A 311 23.56 0.14 -7.40
C SER A 311 23.03 0.12 -5.86
N GLY A 312 22.00 0.94 -5.38
CA GLY A 312 21.38 1.10 -3.96
C GLY A 312 20.00 1.93 -3.74
N ALA A 313 19.22 1.91 -2.59
CA ALA A 313 17.69 2.12 -2.54
C ALA A 313 16.77 2.74 -1.33
N VAL A 314 15.39 2.59 -1.35
CA VAL A 314 14.25 3.36 -0.63
C VAL A 314 13.01 2.52 -0.04
N VAL A 315 12.00 3.12 0.66
CA VAL A 315 10.77 2.54 1.35
C VAL A 315 9.42 2.60 0.55
N HIS A 316 8.42 1.76 0.85
CA HIS A 316 7.14 1.60 0.11
C HIS A 316 5.90 2.32 0.72
N ASN A 317 4.98 2.83 -0.12
CA ASN A 317 3.66 3.39 0.27
C ASN A 317 2.56 3.00 -0.77
N CYS A 318 1.29 3.38 -0.55
CA CYS A 318 0.25 3.30 -1.59
C CYS A 318 0.01 4.68 -2.24
N PHE A 319 -0.41 4.69 -3.51
CA PHE A 319 -0.45 5.89 -4.35
C PHE A 319 -1.75 6.02 -5.13
N LEU A 320 -2.20 7.25 -5.38
CA LEU A 320 -3.32 7.58 -6.25
C LEU A 320 -2.85 8.66 -7.23
N LEU A 321 -3.02 8.43 -8.54
CA LEU A 321 -2.61 9.34 -9.60
C LEU A 321 -3.79 9.74 -10.48
N ARG A 322 -3.87 11.02 -10.84
CA ARG A 322 -4.76 11.47 -11.92
C ARG A 322 -4.08 11.43 -13.29
N MET A 323 -4.87 11.08 -14.30
CA MET A 323 -4.46 10.97 -15.70
C MET A 323 -5.30 11.94 -16.53
N GLU A 324 -4.64 12.80 -17.30
CA GLU A 324 -5.29 13.80 -18.15
C GLU A 324 -5.41 13.31 -19.61
N ASP A 325 -6.27 13.95 -20.40
CA ASP A 325 -6.70 13.51 -21.74
C ASP A 325 -5.67 13.79 -22.87
N ASN A 326 -4.40 13.46 -22.62
CA ASN A 326 -3.27 13.63 -23.53
C ASN A 326 -2.25 12.47 -23.41
N MET A 327 -1.40 12.30 -24.43
CA MET A 327 -0.50 11.15 -24.50
C MET A 327 0.66 11.26 -23.51
N GLU A 328 1.06 12.48 -23.17
CA GLU A 328 2.14 12.79 -22.27
C GLU A 328 1.78 12.35 -20.83
N SER A 329 0.56 12.66 -20.37
CA SER A 329 0.02 12.22 -19.08
C SER A 329 -0.23 10.71 -19.04
N ILE A 330 -0.73 10.11 -20.12
CA ILE A 330 -0.90 8.65 -20.22
C ILE A 330 0.47 7.94 -20.12
N GLY A 331 1.47 8.39 -20.89
CA GLY A 331 2.84 7.86 -20.84
C GLY A 331 3.49 8.02 -19.46
N ARG A 332 3.33 9.20 -18.84
CA ARG A 332 3.80 9.47 -17.47
C ARG A 332 3.09 8.62 -16.42
N SER A 333 1.80 8.33 -16.60
CA SER A 333 1.04 7.47 -15.69
C SER A 333 1.49 6.02 -15.76
N ILE A 334 1.77 5.51 -16.95
CA ILE A 334 2.32 4.16 -17.17
C ILE A 334 3.75 4.06 -16.58
N ASN A 335 4.60 5.06 -16.84
CA ASN A 335 5.93 5.14 -16.23
C ASN A 335 5.85 5.19 -14.69
N SER A 336 4.93 5.98 -14.13
CA SER A 336 4.71 6.06 -12.69
C SER A 336 4.24 4.72 -12.11
N ALA A 337 3.34 4.00 -12.79
CA ALA A 337 2.92 2.66 -12.40
C ALA A 337 4.12 1.69 -12.31
N LEU A 338 5.04 1.71 -13.28
CA LEU A 338 6.28 0.92 -13.24
C LEU A 338 7.18 1.31 -12.06
N GLN A 339 7.49 2.61 -11.91
CA GLN A 339 8.42 3.12 -10.88
C GLN A 339 7.90 2.91 -9.45
N LEU A 340 6.58 2.97 -9.25
CA LEU A 340 5.95 2.75 -7.95
C LEU A 340 5.75 1.25 -7.66
N SER A 341 5.40 0.44 -8.68
CA SER A 341 5.18 -1.00 -8.52
C SER A 341 6.48 -1.78 -8.29
N LYS A 342 7.59 -1.40 -8.94
CA LYS A 342 8.91 -2.02 -8.67
C LYS A 342 9.33 -1.80 -7.21
N ARG A 343 9.04 -0.61 -6.68
CA ARG A 343 9.13 -0.24 -5.25
C ARG A 343 7.91 -0.71 -4.45
N GLY A 344 7.30 -1.81 -4.86
CA GLY A 344 6.20 -2.53 -4.20
C GLY A 344 4.97 -1.72 -3.77
N GLY A 345 4.74 -0.55 -4.33
CA GLY A 345 3.58 0.28 -4.06
C GLY A 345 2.32 -0.24 -4.72
N GLY A 346 1.18 -0.14 -4.04
CA GLY A 346 -0.14 -0.30 -4.65
C GLY A 346 -0.57 1.03 -5.27
N VAL A 347 -1.01 1.03 -6.53
CA VAL A 347 -1.28 2.27 -7.29
C VAL A 347 -2.71 2.29 -7.81
N ALA A 348 -3.45 3.36 -7.55
CA ALA A 348 -4.74 3.61 -8.17
C ALA A 348 -4.63 4.74 -9.20
N LEU A 349 -5.36 4.64 -10.31
CA LEU A 349 -5.38 5.66 -11.36
C LEU A 349 -6.81 6.10 -11.72
N LEU A 350 -7.02 7.42 -11.84
CA LEU A 350 -8.24 7.99 -12.40
C LEU A 350 -8.25 7.85 -13.93
N LEU A 351 -9.31 7.26 -14.50
CA LEU A 351 -9.51 7.20 -15.96
C LEU A 351 -10.66 8.11 -16.45
N SER A 352 -11.41 8.73 -15.54
CA SER A 352 -12.62 9.51 -15.85
C SER A 352 -12.40 10.73 -16.76
N ASN A 353 -11.19 11.28 -16.84
CA ASN A 353 -10.88 12.41 -17.72
C ASN A 353 -10.62 11.97 -19.17
N ILE A 354 -10.25 10.71 -19.40
CA ILE A 354 -9.90 10.20 -20.72
C ILE A 354 -11.12 10.20 -21.64
N ARG A 355 -10.97 10.75 -22.85
CA ARG A 355 -12.02 10.78 -23.87
C ARG A 355 -12.49 9.38 -24.25
N GLU A 356 -13.80 9.25 -24.46
CA GLU A 356 -14.46 7.97 -24.69
C GLU A 356 -14.09 7.32 -26.04
N HIS A 357 -14.38 6.02 -26.16
CA HIS A 357 -14.25 5.31 -27.42
C HIS A 357 -15.09 5.95 -28.55
N GLY A 358 -14.45 6.26 -29.69
CA GLY A 358 -15.08 6.94 -30.82
C GLY A 358 -15.03 8.47 -30.77
N SER A 359 -14.52 9.07 -29.69
CA SER A 359 -14.30 10.52 -29.65
C SER A 359 -13.21 10.99 -30.64
N PRO A 360 -13.13 12.30 -30.96
CA PRO A 360 -12.26 12.78 -32.02
C PRO A 360 -10.80 13.00 -31.57
N ILE A 361 -9.86 12.73 -32.46
CA ILE A 361 -8.44 13.04 -32.30
C ILE A 361 -8.02 13.98 -33.42
N LYS A 362 -7.39 15.12 -33.09
CA LYS A 362 -6.98 16.16 -34.07
C LYS A 362 -8.11 16.57 -35.04
N GLN A 363 -9.33 16.71 -34.52
CA GLN A 363 -10.58 17.02 -35.26
C GLN A 363 -11.07 15.92 -36.23
N ILE A 364 -10.44 14.75 -36.25
CA ILE A 364 -10.91 13.58 -37.00
C ILE A 364 -11.83 12.77 -36.08
N GLU A 365 -13.08 12.58 -36.47
CA GLU A 365 -14.11 11.82 -35.73
C GLU A 365 -13.82 10.31 -35.69
N ASN A 366 -14.37 9.60 -34.69
CA ASN A 366 -14.27 8.14 -34.53
C ASN A 366 -12.84 7.59 -34.47
N GLN A 367 -11.93 8.26 -33.72
CA GLN A 367 -10.52 7.87 -33.64
C GLN A 367 -10.06 7.37 -32.27
N SER A 368 -10.66 7.84 -31.16
CA SER A 368 -10.26 7.37 -29.83
C SER A 368 -10.61 5.90 -29.60
N SER A 369 -9.67 5.16 -29.02
CA SER A 369 -9.89 3.78 -28.59
C SER A 369 -10.57 3.66 -27.22
N GLY A 370 -10.72 4.77 -26.48
CA GLY A 370 -11.29 4.79 -25.12
C GLY A 370 -10.35 4.26 -24.04
N VAL A 371 -10.89 3.96 -22.86
CA VAL A 371 -10.08 3.65 -21.66
C VAL A 371 -9.43 2.24 -21.66
N ILE A 372 -9.97 1.29 -22.44
CA ILE A 372 -9.57 -0.14 -22.35
C ILE A 372 -8.10 -0.41 -22.71
N PRO A 373 -7.51 0.15 -23.79
CA PRO A 373 -6.10 -0.09 -24.10
C PRO A 373 -5.15 0.48 -23.03
N ILE A 374 -5.54 1.57 -22.36
CA ILE A 374 -4.78 2.15 -21.25
C ILE A 374 -4.81 1.19 -20.05
N MET A 375 -5.97 0.63 -19.72
CA MET A 375 -6.08 -0.42 -18.69
C MET A 375 -5.19 -1.62 -19.03
N LYS A 376 -5.04 -1.99 -20.31
CA LYS A 376 -4.17 -3.10 -20.71
C LYS A 376 -2.69 -2.80 -20.48
N LEU A 377 -2.22 -1.62 -20.92
CA LEU A 377 -0.85 -1.16 -20.68
C LEU A 377 -0.52 -1.08 -19.18
N LEU A 378 -1.48 -0.64 -18.35
CA LEU A 378 -1.34 -0.61 -16.90
C LEU A 378 -1.29 -2.03 -16.30
N GLU A 379 -2.18 -2.95 -16.71
CA GLU A 379 -2.15 -4.36 -16.28
C GLU A 379 -0.79 -5.01 -16.56
N ASP A 380 -0.28 -4.84 -17.78
CA ASP A 380 0.99 -5.42 -18.19
C ASP A 380 2.15 -4.77 -17.40
N SER A 381 2.08 -3.46 -17.14
CA SER A 381 3.07 -2.73 -16.32
C SER A 381 3.14 -3.23 -14.87
N PHE A 382 2.00 -3.46 -14.20
CA PHE A 382 1.99 -4.02 -12.84
C PHE A 382 2.42 -5.49 -12.78
N SER A 383 2.14 -6.24 -13.85
CA SER A 383 2.53 -7.65 -13.95
C SER A 383 4.04 -7.80 -14.17
N TYR A 384 4.62 -6.90 -14.97
CA TYR A 384 6.05 -6.78 -15.25
C TYR A 384 6.84 -6.28 -14.03
N ALA A 385 6.48 -5.11 -13.48
CA ALA A 385 7.11 -4.52 -12.31
C ALA A 385 6.62 -5.18 -11.00
N ASN A 386 6.80 -6.49 -10.89
CA ASN A 386 6.45 -7.29 -9.72
C ASN A 386 7.56 -7.28 -8.65
N GLN A 387 7.20 -7.60 -7.40
CA GLN A 387 8.05 -7.43 -6.23
C GLN A 387 9.02 -8.62 -6.06
N LEU A 388 9.86 -8.89 -7.06
CA LEU A 388 10.97 -9.85 -6.99
C LEU A 388 10.51 -11.24 -6.51
N GLY A 389 9.40 -11.72 -7.07
CA GLY A 389 8.76 -12.99 -6.68
C GLY A 389 8.03 -12.99 -5.33
N ALA A 390 8.13 -11.95 -4.49
CA ALA A 390 7.46 -11.89 -3.19
C ALA A 390 5.95 -11.56 -3.31
N ARG A 391 5.57 -10.66 -4.21
CA ARG A 391 4.17 -10.31 -4.55
C ARG A 391 4.05 -9.82 -6.01
N GLN A 392 2.90 -10.07 -6.62
CA GLN A 392 2.49 -9.40 -7.86
C GLN A 392 2.30 -7.89 -7.61
N GLY A 393 2.59 -7.05 -8.60
CA GLY A 393 2.21 -5.62 -8.56
C GLY A 393 0.69 -5.47 -8.51
N ALA A 394 0.21 -4.43 -7.82
CA ALA A 394 -1.22 -4.28 -7.53
C ALA A 394 -1.72 -2.90 -7.98
N GLY A 395 -2.48 -2.90 -9.08
CA GLY A 395 -3.11 -1.71 -9.65
C GLY A 395 -4.62 -1.66 -9.43
N ALA A 396 -5.15 -0.44 -9.34
CA ALA A 396 -6.58 -0.16 -9.42
C ALA A 396 -6.84 0.95 -10.44
N VAL A 397 -8.02 0.95 -11.06
CA VAL A 397 -8.46 2.01 -11.98
C VAL A 397 -9.88 2.44 -11.62
N TYR A 398 -10.10 3.75 -11.56
CA TYR A 398 -11.39 4.35 -11.20
C TYR A 398 -12.02 5.06 -12.39
N LEU A 399 -13.30 4.78 -12.64
CA LEU A 399 -14.09 5.41 -13.69
C LEU A 399 -15.42 5.94 -13.13
N HIS A 400 -15.83 7.13 -13.56
CA HIS A 400 -17.08 7.74 -13.15
C HIS A 400 -18.29 7.09 -13.85
N ALA A 401 -19.39 6.86 -13.12
CA ALA A 401 -20.55 6.12 -13.60
C ALA A 401 -21.23 6.74 -14.83
N HIS A 402 -21.13 8.06 -15.00
CA HIS A 402 -21.64 8.80 -16.15
C HIS A 402 -20.61 8.94 -17.31
N HIS A 403 -19.52 8.18 -17.30
CA HIS A 403 -18.55 8.12 -18.41
C HIS A 403 -19.07 7.21 -19.54
N PRO A 404 -18.93 7.54 -20.84
CA PRO A 404 -19.52 6.75 -21.92
C PRO A 404 -18.96 5.33 -22.08
N ASP A 405 -17.71 5.07 -21.64
CA ASP A 405 -17.12 3.74 -21.65
C ASP A 405 -17.51 2.87 -20.44
N ILE A 406 -18.40 3.32 -19.53
CA ILE A 406 -18.69 2.62 -18.27
C ILE A 406 -19.03 1.13 -18.41
N TYR A 407 -19.85 0.74 -19.40
CA TYR A 407 -20.13 -0.68 -19.63
C TYR A 407 -18.94 -1.44 -20.22
N ARG A 408 -18.16 -0.84 -21.13
CA ARG A 408 -16.93 -1.45 -21.66
C ARG A 408 -15.91 -1.70 -20.56
N PHE A 409 -15.79 -0.76 -19.63
CA PHE A 409 -14.93 -0.83 -18.45
C PHE A 409 -15.34 -1.98 -17.51
N LEU A 410 -16.65 -2.08 -17.20
CA LEU A 410 -17.21 -3.17 -16.39
C LEU A 410 -17.09 -4.54 -17.08
N ASP A 411 -17.30 -4.60 -18.40
CA ASP A 411 -17.19 -5.83 -19.20
C ASP A 411 -15.79 -6.46 -19.16
N THR A 412 -14.72 -5.70 -18.88
CA THR A 412 -13.34 -6.24 -18.78
C THR A 412 -13.17 -7.34 -17.73
N LYS A 413 -14.08 -7.42 -16.76
CA LYS A 413 -14.06 -8.40 -15.66
C LYS A 413 -14.97 -9.61 -15.84
N ARG A 414 -15.85 -9.62 -16.84
CA ARG A 414 -16.67 -10.80 -17.14
C ARG A 414 -15.77 -11.95 -17.58
N GLU A 415 -15.97 -13.15 -17.02
CA GLU A 415 -15.11 -14.31 -17.32
C GLU A 415 -15.05 -14.67 -18.82
N ASN A 416 -16.16 -14.40 -19.53
CA ASN A 416 -16.37 -14.67 -20.95
C ASN A 416 -15.97 -13.49 -21.87
N ALA A 417 -15.26 -12.47 -21.36
CA ALA A 417 -14.77 -11.37 -22.17
C ALA A 417 -13.67 -11.81 -23.18
N ASP A 418 -13.64 -11.18 -24.35
CA ASP A 418 -12.57 -11.37 -25.35
C ASP A 418 -11.20 -11.05 -24.75
N GLU A 419 -10.17 -11.85 -25.06
CA GLU A 419 -8.84 -11.73 -24.46
C GLU A 419 -8.18 -10.35 -24.67
N LYS A 420 -8.55 -9.62 -25.74
CA LYS A 420 -8.05 -8.25 -26.01
C LYS A 420 -8.69 -7.18 -25.14
N ILE A 421 -9.83 -7.48 -24.51
CA ILE A 421 -10.60 -6.57 -23.64
C ILE A 421 -10.48 -7.01 -22.17
N ARG A 422 -10.22 -8.30 -21.92
CA ARG A 422 -10.17 -8.88 -20.57
C ARG A 422 -8.98 -8.36 -19.77
N ILE A 423 -9.27 -7.87 -18.57
CA ILE A 423 -8.31 -7.38 -17.58
C ILE A 423 -8.36 -8.28 -16.34
N LYS A 424 -7.31 -9.07 -16.10
CA LYS A 424 -7.21 -10.07 -15.04
C LYS A 424 -6.82 -9.46 -13.69
N THR A 425 -5.76 -8.65 -13.62
CA THR A 425 -5.10 -8.26 -12.37
C THR A 425 -5.54 -6.92 -11.79
N LEU A 426 -5.82 -5.90 -12.63
CA LEU A 426 -6.26 -4.59 -12.13
C LEU A 426 -7.59 -4.71 -11.38
N SER A 427 -7.71 -4.00 -10.25
CA SER A 427 -9.00 -3.82 -9.56
C SER A 427 -9.79 -2.68 -10.20
N LEU A 428 -11.12 -2.82 -10.27
CA LEU A 428 -12.00 -1.77 -10.79
C LEU A 428 -12.61 -0.97 -9.63
N GLY A 429 -12.70 0.35 -9.78
CA GLY A 429 -13.49 1.22 -8.92
C GLY A 429 -14.45 2.08 -9.75
N VAL A 430 -15.63 2.37 -9.20
CA VAL A 430 -16.65 3.20 -9.84
C VAL A 430 -17.04 4.35 -8.92
N VAL A 431 -17.00 5.57 -9.46
CA VAL A 431 -17.43 6.79 -8.78
C VAL A 431 -18.88 7.06 -9.13
N ILE A 432 -19.77 7.09 -8.14
CA ILE A 432 -21.23 7.17 -8.31
C ILE A 432 -21.76 8.42 -7.59
N PRO A 433 -22.32 9.40 -8.33
CA PRO A 433 -22.98 10.57 -7.76
C PRO A 433 -24.42 10.27 -7.31
N ASP A 434 -24.99 11.14 -6.46
CA ASP A 434 -26.34 11.01 -5.88
C ASP A 434 -27.41 10.91 -6.99
N ILE A 435 -27.27 11.68 -8.07
CA ILE A 435 -28.21 11.69 -9.20
C ILE A 435 -28.39 10.31 -9.85
N THR A 436 -27.36 9.45 -9.87
CA THR A 436 -27.47 8.07 -10.39
C THR A 436 -28.50 7.26 -9.60
N PHE A 437 -28.55 7.42 -8.27
CA PHE A 437 -29.54 6.75 -7.41
C PHE A 437 -30.95 7.31 -7.59
N GLU A 438 -31.10 8.61 -7.83
CA GLU A 438 -32.40 9.24 -8.09
C GLU A 438 -33.01 8.76 -9.41
N LEU A 439 -32.22 8.73 -10.48
CA LEU A 439 -32.62 8.19 -11.79
C LEU A 439 -33.01 6.70 -11.67
N ALA A 440 -32.21 5.90 -10.96
CA ALA A 440 -32.52 4.49 -10.73
C ALA A 440 -33.80 4.29 -9.91
N ARG A 441 -34.05 5.14 -8.89
CA ARG A 441 -35.29 5.13 -8.12
C ARG A 441 -36.50 5.39 -9.02
N ASN A 442 -36.44 6.42 -9.84
CA ASN A 442 -37.53 6.86 -10.71
C ASN A 442 -37.73 5.97 -11.97
N ASN A 443 -36.73 5.15 -12.33
CA ASN A 443 -36.67 4.36 -13.57
C ASN A 443 -36.38 5.20 -14.84
N ASP A 444 -35.68 6.31 -14.66
CA ASP A 444 -35.32 7.25 -15.72
C ASP A 444 -34.09 6.78 -16.54
N ASP A 445 -33.84 7.46 -17.66
CA ASP A 445 -32.62 7.28 -18.46
C ASP A 445 -31.42 7.94 -17.75
N MET A 446 -30.30 7.22 -17.68
CA MET A 446 -29.01 7.76 -17.27
C MET A 446 -28.23 8.21 -18.50
N TYR A 447 -27.95 9.50 -18.59
CA TYR A 447 -27.12 10.06 -19.65
C TYR A 447 -25.64 9.91 -19.27
N LEU A 448 -24.83 9.48 -20.23
CA LEU A 448 -23.38 9.45 -20.15
C LEU A 448 -22.83 10.58 -21.01
N PHE A 449 -21.85 11.34 -20.52
CA PHE A 449 -21.38 12.59 -21.16
C PHE A 449 -19.95 12.44 -21.69
N SER A 450 -19.69 12.89 -22.92
CA SER A 450 -18.34 12.90 -23.50
C SER A 450 -17.39 13.80 -22.69
N PRO A 451 -16.31 13.26 -22.07
CA PRO A 451 -15.33 14.07 -21.35
C PRO A 451 -14.69 15.15 -22.24
N TYR A 452 -14.45 14.79 -23.50
CA TYR A 452 -13.87 15.65 -24.52
C TYR A 452 -14.74 16.88 -24.85
N ASP A 453 -16.07 16.72 -24.88
CA ASP A 453 -16.97 17.85 -25.09
C ASP A 453 -17.17 18.65 -23.78
N VAL A 454 -17.25 17.97 -22.62
CA VAL A 454 -17.38 18.61 -21.30
C VAL A 454 -16.19 19.53 -21.00
N GLU A 455 -14.96 19.06 -21.17
CA GLU A 455 -13.75 19.85 -20.89
C GLU A 455 -13.70 21.13 -21.72
N ARG A 456 -14.16 21.08 -22.98
CA ARG A 456 -14.21 22.25 -23.88
C ARG A 456 -15.29 23.27 -23.55
N ILE A 457 -16.35 22.85 -22.85
CA ILE A 457 -17.50 23.71 -22.53
C ILE A 457 -17.36 24.29 -21.12
N TYR A 458 -16.86 23.50 -20.18
CA TYR A 458 -16.66 23.89 -18.78
C TYR A 458 -15.25 24.41 -18.47
N GLY A 459 -14.26 24.13 -19.33
CA GLY A 459 -12.87 24.54 -19.13
C GLY A 459 -12.12 23.73 -18.07
N VAL A 460 -12.70 22.62 -17.59
CA VAL A 460 -12.11 21.72 -16.59
C VAL A 460 -12.37 20.25 -16.97
N PRO A 461 -11.47 19.31 -16.65
CA PRO A 461 -11.66 17.89 -16.96
C PRO A 461 -12.94 17.29 -16.35
N PHE A 462 -13.45 16.22 -16.95
CA PHE A 462 -14.75 15.62 -16.58
C PHE A 462 -14.85 15.23 -15.11
N ALA A 463 -13.79 14.67 -14.50
CA ALA A 463 -13.82 14.29 -13.09
C ALA A 463 -13.92 15.49 -12.14
N ASP A 464 -13.51 16.68 -12.56
CA ASP A 464 -13.50 17.89 -11.74
C ASP A 464 -14.88 18.62 -11.76
N VAL A 465 -15.79 18.24 -12.67
CA VAL A 465 -17.18 18.76 -12.72
C VAL A 465 -18.07 18.05 -11.69
N ASN A 466 -18.90 18.78 -10.93
CA ASN A 466 -19.95 18.17 -10.11
C ASN A 466 -21.09 17.66 -11.02
N VAL A 467 -21.19 16.34 -11.21
CA VAL A 467 -22.16 15.76 -12.14
C VAL A 467 -23.59 15.84 -11.62
N THR A 468 -23.84 15.74 -10.30
CA THR A 468 -25.20 15.91 -9.73
C THR A 468 -25.72 17.32 -9.96
N GLU A 469 -24.92 18.36 -9.64
CA GLU A 469 -25.32 19.76 -9.82
C GLU A 469 -25.49 20.14 -11.30
N LYS A 470 -24.61 19.62 -12.18
CA LYS A 470 -24.60 19.96 -13.60
C LYS A 470 -25.40 19.01 -14.49
N TYR A 471 -26.06 17.98 -13.93
CA TYR A 471 -26.68 16.92 -14.71
C TYR A 471 -27.65 17.44 -15.80
N HIS A 472 -28.65 18.22 -15.39
CA HIS A 472 -29.68 18.73 -16.31
C HIS A 472 -29.13 19.78 -17.28
N GLU A 473 -28.23 20.65 -16.82
CA GLU A 473 -27.53 21.62 -17.66
C GLU A 473 -26.75 20.91 -18.78
N MET A 474 -25.99 19.87 -18.42
CA MET A 474 -25.27 19.05 -19.39
C MET A 474 -26.23 18.32 -20.32
N VAL A 475 -27.33 17.73 -19.83
CA VAL A 475 -28.35 17.04 -20.66
C VAL A 475 -28.94 17.97 -21.73
N ASP A 476 -29.27 19.21 -21.38
CA ASP A 476 -29.89 20.17 -22.29
C ASP A 476 -28.89 20.82 -23.28
N ASP A 477 -27.60 20.88 -22.96
CA ASP A 477 -26.59 21.47 -23.86
C ASP A 477 -26.31 20.59 -25.09
N SER A 478 -26.85 20.98 -26.24
CA SER A 478 -26.69 20.26 -27.51
C SER A 478 -25.24 20.15 -28.03
N ARG A 479 -24.29 20.87 -27.43
CA ARG A 479 -22.86 20.81 -27.77
C ARG A 479 -22.14 19.62 -27.11
N ILE A 480 -22.70 19.06 -26.03
CA ILE A 480 -22.17 17.87 -25.36
C ILE A 480 -22.79 16.62 -25.99
N ARG A 481 -21.97 15.73 -26.57
CA ARG A 481 -22.45 14.40 -26.97
C ARG A 481 -22.83 13.57 -25.74
N LYS A 482 -23.98 12.90 -25.83
CA LYS A 482 -24.43 11.93 -24.84
C LYS A 482 -24.80 10.60 -25.45
N THR A 483 -24.60 9.54 -24.69
CA THR A 483 -25.32 8.27 -24.85
C THR A 483 -26.28 8.09 -23.67
N LYS A 484 -27.18 7.12 -23.75
CA LYS A 484 -28.14 6.81 -22.66
C LYS A 484 -28.14 5.33 -22.33
N ILE A 485 -28.23 5.01 -21.05
CA ILE A 485 -28.45 3.65 -20.53
C ILE A 485 -29.53 3.67 -19.44
N LYS A 486 -30.06 2.52 -19.02
CA LYS A 486 -31.02 2.48 -17.91
C LYS A 486 -30.30 2.46 -16.57
N ALA A 487 -30.61 3.42 -15.70
CA ALA A 487 -29.96 3.56 -14.39
C ALA A 487 -30.09 2.29 -13.51
N ARG A 488 -31.25 1.59 -13.59
CA ARG A 488 -31.46 0.32 -12.87
C ARG A 488 -30.63 -0.84 -13.42
N GLU A 489 -30.43 -0.88 -14.74
CA GLU A 489 -29.63 -1.91 -15.42
C GLU A 489 -28.15 -1.75 -15.07
N PHE A 490 -27.67 -0.51 -15.01
CA PHE A 490 -26.32 -0.18 -14.54
C PHE A 490 -26.05 -0.75 -13.13
N PHE A 491 -26.91 -0.46 -12.15
CA PHE A 491 -26.76 -1.02 -10.80
C PHE A 491 -26.96 -2.54 -10.74
N GLN A 492 -27.74 -3.13 -11.65
CA GLN A 492 -27.85 -4.58 -11.75
C GLN A 492 -26.52 -5.20 -12.22
N THR A 493 -25.93 -4.69 -13.30
CA THR A 493 -24.61 -5.12 -13.79
C THR A 493 -23.51 -4.93 -12.74
N LEU A 494 -23.56 -3.82 -11.99
CA LEU A 494 -22.64 -3.55 -10.89
C LEU A 494 -22.72 -4.61 -9.79
N ALA A 495 -23.94 -4.98 -9.40
CA ALA A 495 -24.20 -6.01 -8.39
C ALA A 495 -23.84 -7.42 -8.87
N GLU A 496 -24.05 -7.74 -10.16
CA GLU A 496 -23.64 -9.00 -10.79
C GLU A 496 -22.11 -9.17 -10.73
N LEU A 497 -21.35 -8.15 -11.15
CA LEU A 497 -19.87 -8.20 -11.10
C LEU A 497 -19.32 -8.29 -9.68
N GLN A 498 -19.90 -7.56 -8.73
CA GLN A 498 -19.54 -7.67 -7.31
C GLN A 498 -19.88 -9.04 -6.72
N PHE A 499 -20.92 -9.71 -7.23
CA PHE A 499 -21.26 -11.08 -6.83
C PHE A 499 -20.22 -12.09 -7.37
N GLU A 500 -19.79 -11.94 -8.62
CA GLU A 500 -18.80 -12.83 -9.26
C GLU A 500 -17.37 -12.62 -8.73
N SER A 501 -16.95 -11.36 -8.56
CA SER A 501 -15.53 -10.99 -8.39
C SER A 501 -15.23 -10.16 -7.14
N GLY A 502 -16.25 -9.76 -6.39
CA GLY A 502 -16.16 -8.94 -5.18
C GLY A 502 -16.00 -7.44 -5.42
N TYR A 503 -15.52 -7.03 -6.59
CA TYR A 503 -15.43 -5.64 -7.07
C TYR A 503 -16.36 -5.45 -8.30
N PRO A 504 -16.61 -4.23 -8.83
CA PRO A 504 -15.93 -2.96 -8.57
C PRO A 504 -16.09 -2.41 -7.16
N TYR A 505 -15.10 -1.63 -6.72
CA TYR A 505 -15.23 -0.73 -5.57
C TYR A 505 -16.23 0.38 -5.88
N ILE A 506 -16.85 0.98 -4.87
CA ILE A 506 -17.77 2.12 -5.05
C ILE A 506 -17.29 3.31 -4.23
N MET A 507 -17.29 4.50 -4.83
CA MET A 507 -17.12 5.77 -4.15
C MET A 507 -18.36 6.64 -4.37
N TYR A 508 -18.98 7.11 -3.29
CA TYR A 508 -20.19 7.93 -3.33
C TYR A 508 -19.82 9.41 -3.45
N GLU A 509 -19.70 9.92 -4.68
CA GLU A 509 -19.03 11.19 -5.00
C GLU A 509 -19.52 12.36 -4.14
N ASP A 510 -20.83 12.58 -4.12
CA ASP A 510 -21.45 13.69 -3.40
C ASP A 510 -21.36 13.52 -1.88
N THR A 511 -21.43 12.28 -1.36
CA THR A 511 -21.27 12.02 0.07
C THR A 511 -19.84 12.31 0.52
N VAL A 512 -18.83 11.93 -0.29
CA VAL A 512 -17.42 12.26 -0.03
C VAL A 512 -17.20 13.78 -0.08
N ASN A 513 -17.60 14.44 -1.15
CA ASN A 513 -17.28 15.85 -1.38
C ASN A 513 -18.05 16.80 -0.45
N ARG A 514 -19.29 16.45 -0.06
CA ARG A 514 -20.07 17.20 0.95
C ARG A 514 -19.41 17.17 2.34
N ALA A 515 -18.73 16.07 2.68
CA ALA A 515 -18.00 15.88 3.93
C ALA A 515 -16.53 16.33 3.88
N ASN A 516 -16.00 16.67 2.71
CA ASN A 516 -14.61 17.08 2.52
C ASN A 516 -14.33 18.44 3.23
N PRO A 517 -13.34 18.52 4.15
CA PRO A 517 -12.94 19.79 4.77
C PRO A 517 -12.01 20.64 3.91
N ILE A 518 -11.49 20.11 2.80
CA ILE A 518 -10.44 20.74 1.99
C ILE A 518 -11.03 21.35 0.71
N ALA A 519 -10.53 22.51 0.28
CA ALA A 519 -10.88 23.10 -1.01
C ALA A 519 -10.52 22.17 -2.19
N GLY A 520 -11.42 22.07 -3.16
CA GLY A 520 -11.28 21.18 -4.33
C GLY A 520 -12.17 19.93 -4.25
N LYS A 521 -12.15 19.12 -5.31
CA LYS A 521 -12.97 17.92 -5.46
C LYS A 521 -12.13 16.65 -5.31
N ILE A 522 -12.62 15.70 -4.52
CA ILE A 522 -12.09 14.33 -4.44
C ILE A 522 -12.71 13.55 -5.61
N THR A 523 -11.86 13.06 -6.50
CA THR A 523 -12.26 12.50 -7.82
C THR A 523 -12.23 10.98 -7.89
N HIS A 524 -11.45 10.32 -7.02
CA HIS A 524 -11.31 8.87 -6.94
C HIS A 524 -10.70 8.44 -5.58
N SER A 525 -10.45 7.15 -5.41
CA SER A 525 -9.87 6.57 -4.20
C SER A 525 -8.74 5.57 -4.52
N ASN A 526 -8.17 4.92 -3.52
CA ASN A 526 -7.04 4.01 -3.64
C ASN A 526 -7.47 2.54 -3.88
N LEU A 527 -6.49 1.64 -3.95
CA LEU A 527 -6.67 0.19 -4.07
C LEU A 527 -7.55 -0.44 -2.97
N CYS A 528 -7.63 0.16 -1.78
CA CYS A 528 -8.41 -0.34 -0.65
C CYS A 528 -9.66 0.53 -0.33
N SER A 529 -9.92 1.59 -1.10
CA SER A 529 -11.08 2.52 -1.01
C SER A 529 -11.24 3.35 0.30
N GLU A 530 -10.20 3.49 1.11
CA GLU A 530 -10.18 4.32 2.33
C GLU A 530 -9.57 5.71 2.14
N ILE A 531 -8.78 5.94 1.10
CA ILE A 531 -8.11 7.22 0.87
C ILE A 531 -8.95 8.13 0.00
N LEU A 532 -9.28 9.30 0.51
CA LEU A 532 -10.17 10.28 -0.10
C LEU A 532 -9.56 11.67 0.15
N GLN A 533 -8.78 12.14 -0.83
CA GLN A 533 -8.07 13.42 -0.77
C GLN A 533 -8.15 14.14 -2.11
N VAL A 534 -7.90 15.44 -2.11
CA VAL A 534 -7.89 16.28 -3.33
C VAL A 534 -6.56 16.18 -4.09
N SER A 535 -6.66 15.97 -5.41
CA SER A 535 -5.55 15.93 -6.37
C SER A 535 -5.74 16.97 -7.49
N THR A 536 -4.65 17.60 -7.95
CA THR A 536 -4.67 18.66 -8.97
C THR A 536 -3.84 18.26 -10.20
N PRO A 537 -4.28 18.63 -11.43
CA PRO A 537 -3.67 18.12 -12.66
C PRO A 537 -2.20 18.53 -12.78
N SER A 538 -1.40 17.67 -13.41
CA SER A 538 -0.06 18.00 -13.87
C SER A 538 -0.08 18.31 -15.36
N ALA A 539 0.73 19.27 -15.79
CA ALA A 539 0.94 19.59 -17.21
C ALA A 539 2.33 19.14 -17.65
N TYR A 540 2.44 18.67 -18.89
CA TYR A 540 3.66 18.08 -19.44
C TYR A 540 4.08 18.74 -20.75
N ASN A 541 5.39 18.82 -20.97
CA ASN A 541 5.98 19.13 -22.26
C ASN A 541 6.02 17.87 -23.14
N ALA A 542 6.26 18.06 -24.45
CA ALA A 542 6.30 16.96 -25.42
C ALA A 542 7.48 15.96 -25.22
N ASP A 543 8.49 16.34 -24.43
CA ASP A 543 9.59 15.46 -23.98
C ASP A 543 9.28 14.73 -22.66
N LEU A 544 8.01 14.75 -22.24
CA LEU A 544 7.49 14.28 -20.95
C LEU A 544 8.00 15.04 -19.72
N SER A 545 8.84 16.07 -19.83
CA SER A 545 9.20 16.90 -18.66
C SER A 545 7.97 17.62 -18.11
N TYR A 546 7.93 17.88 -16.80
CA TYR A 546 6.81 18.60 -16.19
C TYR A 546 6.86 20.08 -16.61
N ALA A 547 5.78 20.57 -17.22
CA ALA A 547 5.53 22.00 -17.43
C ALA A 547 4.93 22.63 -16.16
N GLU A 548 4.05 21.88 -15.48
CA GLU A 548 3.50 22.22 -14.17
C GLU A 548 3.35 20.93 -13.35
N VAL A 549 3.89 20.93 -12.13
CA VAL A 549 3.80 19.79 -11.21
C VAL A 549 2.52 19.94 -10.39
N GLY A 550 1.52 19.12 -10.72
CA GLY A 550 0.28 19.03 -9.95
C GLY A 550 0.48 18.34 -8.61
N LYS A 551 -0.63 17.88 -8.03
CA LYS A 551 -0.65 17.15 -6.76
C LYS A 551 -1.34 15.80 -6.95
N ASP A 552 -0.57 14.74 -6.77
CA ASP A 552 -1.08 13.38 -6.57
C ASP A 552 -0.94 12.97 -5.10
N ILE A 553 -1.42 11.77 -4.73
CA ILE A 553 -1.60 11.38 -3.34
C ILE A 553 -0.73 10.16 -2.98
N SER A 554 0.11 10.28 -1.95
CA SER A 554 0.69 9.15 -1.22
C SER A 554 -0.05 8.86 0.07
N CYS A 555 0.01 7.61 0.53
CA CYS A 555 -0.76 7.11 1.65
C CYS A 555 0.15 6.62 2.79
N ASN A 556 0.19 7.38 3.89
CA ASN A 556 1.02 7.13 5.08
C ASN A 556 0.15 6.57 6.22
N LEU A 557 0.15 5.24 6.42
CA LEU A 557 -0.82 4.54 7.29
C LEU A 557 -0.24 3.99 8.59
N GLY A 558 -1.09 3.96 9.62
CA GLY A 558 -0.93 3.19 10.84
C GLY A 558 -2.29 2.95 11.47
N SER A 559 -2.38 2.12 12.51
CA SER A 559 -3.66 1.90 13.20
C SER A 559 -3.50 1.68 14.68
N LEU A 560 -4.48 2.17 15.45
CA LEU A 560 -4.59 1.88 16.87
C LEU A 560 -5.39 0.60 17.12
N ASN A 561 -5.00 -0.16 18.14
CA ASN A 561 -5.80 -1.27 18.65
C ASN A 561 -6.78 -0.73 19.70
N ILE A 562 -8.07 -0.61 19.33
CA ILE A 562 -9.12 0.02 20.15
C ILE A 562 -9.10 -0.49 21.58
N ALA A 563 -9.01 -1.80 21.80
CA ALA A 563 -8.97 -2.38 23.13
C ALA A 563 -7.76 -1.89 23.95
N LYS A 564 -6.56 -1.84 23.35
CA LYS A 564 -5.34 -1.38 24.03
C LYS A 564 -5.31 0.13 24.24
N THR A 565 -5.92 0.90 23.34
CA THR A 565 -6.07 2.35 23.49
C THR A 565 -7.08 2.70 24.58
N MET A 566 -8.19 1.95 24.72
CA MET A 566 -9.11 2.09 25.85
C MET A 566 -8.46 1.68 27.18
N ASP A 567 -7.52 0.72 27.16
CA ASP A 567 -6.70 0.34 28.32
C ASP A 567 -5.51 1.30 28.58
N SER A 568 -5.38 2.42 27.84
CA SER A 568 -4.20 3.30 27.91
C SER A 568 -4.24 4.21 29.16
N PRO A 569 -3.10 4.41 29.86
CA PRO A 569 -3.03 5.37 30.97
C PRO A 569 -3.18 6.84 30.53
N ASP A 570 -2.90 7.14 29.25
CA ASP A 570 -3.22 8.43 28.63
C ASP A 570 -3.64 8.21 27.17
N PHE A 571 -4.96 8.18 26.96
CA PHE A 571 -5.60 8.05 25.65
C PHE A 571 -5.16 9.13 24.66
N GLY A 572 -4.99 10.37 25.14
CA GLY A 572 -4.60 11.51 24.31
C GLY A 572 -3.14 11.46 23.87
N ALA A 573 -2.25 10.97 24.73
CA ALA A 573 -0.83 10.77 24.41
C ALA A 573 -0.64 9.63 23.40
N THR A 574 -1.35 8.50 23.55
CA THR A 574 -1.37 7.40 22.55
C THR A 574 -1.66 7.91 21.13
N ILE A 575 -2.68 8.77 21.00
CA ILE A 575 -3.08 9.33 19.70
C ILE A 575 -2.04 10.35 19.21
N GLU A 576 -1.53 11.23 20.07
CA GLU A 576 -0.52 12.22 19.69
C GLU A 576 0.78 11.56 19.21
N THR A 577 1.25 10.50 19.89
CA THR A 577 2.42 9.71 19.48
C THR A 577 2.19 9.03 18.12
N ALA A 578 1.01 8.46 17.88
CA ALA A 578 0.67 7.85 16.60
C ALA A 578 0.63 8.90 15.46
N ILE A 579 0.04 10.07 15.68
CA ILE A 579 0.01 11.18 14.72
C ILE A 579 1.43 11.69 14.41
N ARG A 580 2.29 11.86 15.42
CA ARG A 580 3.71 12.24 15.23
C ARG A 580 4.48 11.19 14.43
N GLY A 581 4.34 9.91 14.77
CA GLY A 581 4.98 8.81 14.05
C GLY A 581 4.55 8.72 12.58
N LEU A 582 3.27 8.93 12.27
CA LEU A 582 2.78 8.97 10.88
C LEU A 582 3.20 10.25 10.13
N THR A 583 3.26 11.39 10.83
CA THR A 583 3.77 12.64 10.26
C THR A 583 5.23 12.48 9.84
N ALA A 584 6.05 11.84 10.67
CA ALA A 584 7.44 11.52 10.33
C ALA A 584 7.56 10.59 9.09
N VAL A 585 6.66 9.61 8.91
CA VAL A 585 6.62 8.83 7.65
C VAL A 585 6.39 9.74 6.45
N SER A 586 5.45 10.69 6.55
CA SER A 586 5.20 11.67 5.48
C SER A 586 6.43 12.56 5.24
N ASP A 587 7.02 13.14 6.28
CA ASP A 587 8.18 14.05 6.18
C ASP A 587 9.41 13.37 5.56
N GLN A 588 9.65 12.09 5.90
CA GLN A 588 10.79 11.30 5.42
C GLN A 588 10.54 10.64 4.05
N THR A 589 9.34 10.76 3.49
CA THR A 589 8.99 10.15 2.18
C THR A 589 9.45 11.04 1.02
N ASP A 590 10.46 10.56 0.29
CA ASP A 590 10.89 11.11 -1.01
C ASP A 590 10.56 10.13 -2.15
N ILE A 591 9.88 10.64 -3.18
CA ILE A 591 9.45 9.88 -4.36
C ILE A 591 9.73 10.73 -5.62
N SER A 592 10.96 11.18 -5.76
CA SER A 592 11.49 11.90 -6.93
C SER A 592 11.23 11.23 -8.30
N SER A 593 10.97 9.91 -8.32
CA SER A 593 10.54 9.20 -9.54
C SER A 593 9.14 9.59 -10.03
N VAL A 594 8.31 10.19 -9.16
CA VAL A 594 6.97 10.72 -9.50
C VAL A 594 6.78 12.09 -8.80
N PRO A 595 7.26 13.19 -9.41
CA PRO A 595 7.26 14.52 -8.80
C PRO A 595 5.91 15.03 -8.29
N SER A 596 4.78 14.65 -8.90
CA SER A 596 3.44 15.04 -8.43
C SER A 596 3.04 14.38 -7.10
N ILE A 597 3.53 13.15 -6.84
CA ILE A 597 3.37 12.45 -5.56
C ILE A 597 4.26 13.10 -4.49
N GLU A 598 5.51 13.38 -4.84
CA GLU A 598 6.48 14.04 -3.94
C GLU A 598 5.99 15.43 -3.51
N HIS A 599 5.58 16.25 -4.48
CA HIS A 599 4.97 17.56 -4.26
C HIS A 599 3.70 17.46 -3.43
N GLY A 600 2.81 16.53 -3.75
CA GLY A 600 1.56 16.31 -3.03
C GLY A 600 1.75 15.90 -1.56
N ASN A 601 2.71 15.03 -1.28
CA ASN A 601 3.10 14.65 0.07
C ASN A 601 3.69 15.86 0.84
N LYS A 602 4.66 16.56 0.25
CA LYS A 602 5.32 17.74 0.86
C LYS A 602 4.37 18.91 1.12
N LEU A 603 3.31 19.06 0.32
CA LEU A 603 2.31 20.12 0.48
C LEU A 603 1.22 19.76 1.50
N SER A 604 0.79 18.50 1.54
CA SER A 604 -0.34 18.07 2.37
C SER A 604 0.04 17.56 3.77
N HIS A 605 1.24 17.00 3.92
CA HIS A 605 1.65 16.20 5.09
C HIS A 605 0.59 15.16 5.50
N ALA A 606 -0.14 14.60 4.50
CA ALA A 606 -1.33 13.80 4.75
C ALA A 606 -1.00 12.42 5.32
N ILE A 607 -1.79 12.00 6.31
CA ILE A 607 -1.65 10.73 7.02
C ILE A 607 -3.00 10.02 7.14
N GLY A 608 -2.98 8.73 7.47
CA GLY A 608 -4.18 7.94 7.76
C GLY A 608 -4.01 7.12 9.03
N LEU A 609 -4.45 7.69 10.15
CA LEU A 609 -4.61 6.98 11.42
C LEU A 609 -5.91 6.14 11.38
N GLY A 610 -5.74 4.84 11.20
CA GLY A 610 -6.81 3.86 11.22
C GLY A 610 -7.08 3.29 12.60
N GLN A 611 -8.12 2.46 12.68
CA GLN A 611 -8.55 1.78 13.91
C GLN A 611 -8.73 0.30 13.61
N MET A 612 -8.39 -0.56 14.57
CA MET A 612 -8.61 -2.00 14.50
C MET A 612 -9.01 -2.59 15.85
N ASN A 613 -9.42 -3.86 15.86
CA ASN A 613 -9.87 -4.57 17.04
C ASN A 613 -11.23 -4.14 17.63
N LEU A 614 -12.10 -3.45 16.85
CA LEU A 614 -13.41 -3.02 17.37
C LEU A 614 -14.23 -4.20 17.88
N HIS A 615 -14.37 -5.25 17.06
CA HIS A 615 -15.16 -6.41 17.44
C HIS A 615 -14.54 -7.18 18.62
N GLY A 616 -13.21 -7.28 18.68
CA GLY A 616 -12.51 -7.87 19.81
C GLY A 616 -12.71 -7.08 21.11
N TYR A 617 -12.73 -5.75 21.05
CA TYR A 617 -13.06 -4.91 22.21
C TYR A 617 -14.52 -5.08 22.64
N LEU A 618 -15.48 -4.92 21.72
CA LEU A 618 -16.90 -5.04 22.03
C LEU A 618 -17.21 -6.41 22.67
N ALA A 619 -16.67 -7.50 22.11
CA ALA A 619 -16.86 -8.84 22.65
C ALA A 619 -16.20 -9.04 24.03
N ARG A 620 -15.01 -8.45 24.27
CA ARG A 620 -14.36 -8.43 25.59
C ARG A 620 -15.24 -7.75 26.64
N GLU A 621 -15.88 -6.65 26.27
CA GLU A 621 -16.77 -5.88 27.13
C GLU A 621 -18.22 -6.43 27.20
N GLN A 622 -18.47 -7.60 26.61
CA GLN A 622 -19.80 -8.24 26.52
C GLN A 622 -20.86 -7.38 25.81
N VAL A 623 -20.45 -6.70 24.73
CA VAL A 623 -21.31 -5.92 23.84
C VAL A 623 -21.40 -6.61 22.47
N PHE A 624 -22.61 -6.88 21.99
CA PHE A 624 -22.81 -7.47 20.67
C PHE A 624 -22.48 -6.47 19.56
N TYR A 625 -21.81 -6.93 18.49
CA TYR A 625 -21.55 -6.09 17.31
C TYR A 625 -22.87 -5.61 16.66
N GLY A 626 -22.91 -4.31 16.30
CA GLY A 626 -24.09 -3.68 15.71
C GLY A 626 -25.32 -3.66 16.63
N SER A 627 -25.12 -3.80 17.95
CA SER A 627 -26.12 -3.38 18.95
C SER A 627 -26.11 -1.85 19.08
N GLU A 628 -27.14 -1.30 19.73
CA GLU A 628 -27.19 0.14 20.06
C GLU A 628 -25.95 0.58 20.87
N GLU A 629 -25.53 -0.22 21.85
CA GLU A 629 -24.33 0.00 22.66
C GLU A 629 -23.04 -0.04 21.81
N GLY A 630 -22.93 -0.98 20.86
CA GLY A 630 -21.76 -1.09 19.98
C GLY A 630 -21.65 0.07 18.98
N ILE A 631 -22.78 0.56 18.49
CA ILE A 631 -22.85 1.73 17.59
C ILE A 631 -22.55 3.02 18.38
N ASP A 632 -23.11 3.17 19.57
CA ASP A 632 -22.86 4.29 20.49
C ASP A 632 -21.38 4.36 20.91
N PHE A 633 -20.79 3.23 21.30
CA PHE A 633 -19.35 3.14 21.58
C PHE A 633 -18.53 3.62 20.39
N THR A 634 -18.84 3.11 19.18
CA THR A 634 -18.10 3.45 17.96
C THR A 634 -18.16 4.96 17.67
N ASN A 635 -19.35 5.56 17.80
CA ASN A 635 -19.56 7.00 17.64
C ASN A 635 -18.69 7.81 18.62
N ILE A 636 -18.80 7.55 19.92
CA ILE A 636 -18.10 8.31 20.96
C ILE A 636 -16.58 8.08 20.93
N TYR A 637 -16.13 6.86 20.62
CA TYR A 637 -14.71 6.55 20.43
C TYR A 637 -14.11 7.37 19.29
N PHE A 638 -14.69 7.32 18.09
CA PHE A 638 -14.17 8.04 16.93
C PHE A 638 -14.27 9.57 17.08
N TYR A 639 -15.31 10.08 17.76
CA TYR A 639 -15.42 11.48 18.17
C TYR A 639 -14.23 11.92 19.06
N THR A 640 -13.91 11.10 20.07
CA THR A 640 -12.80 11.36 21.01
C THR A 640 -11.45 11.25 20.30
N VAL A 641 -11.26 10.28 19.41
CA VAL A 641 -10.04 10.14 18.60
C VAL A 641 -9.81 11.36 17.70
N LEU A 642 -10.84 11.81 16.98
CA LEU A 642 -10.75 12.97 16.09
C LEU A 642 -10.28 14.22 16.84
N PHE A 643 -10.84 14.49 18.02
CA PHE A 643 -10.43 15.62 18.85
C PHE A 643 -8.93 15.60 19.16
N HIS A 644 -8.40 14.47 19.63
CA HIS A 644 -6.99 14.34 19.95
C HIS A 644 -6.08 14.37 18.70
N ALA A 645 -6.54 13.82 17.56
CA ALA A 645 -5.81 13.87 16.30
C ALA A 645 -5.66 15.30 15.76
N LEU A 646 -6.75 16.09 15.77
CA LEU A 646 -6.72 17.51 15.41
C LEU A 646 -5.85 18.32 16.38
N ARG A 647 -5.95 18.05 17.69
CA ARG A 647 -5.12 18.67 18.72
C ARG A 647 -3.63 18.39 18.51
N ALA A 648 -3.26 17.16 18.13
CA ALA A 648 -1.89 16.78 17.82
C ALA A 648 -1.37 17.50 16.57
N SER A 649 -2.14 17.51 15.47
CA SER A 649 -1.78 18.22 14.24
C SER A 649 -1.67 19.74 14.43
N ASN A 650 -2.50 20.35 15.27
CA ASN A 650 -2.37 21.75 15.67
C ASN A 650 -1.11 22.01 16.50
N ARG A 651 -0.73 21.09 17.41
CA ARG A 651 0.53 21.20 18.16
C ARG A 651 1.74 21.14 17.23
N ILE A 652 1.78 20.19 16.30
CA ILE A 652 2.86 20.09 15.30
C ILE A 652 2.93 21.38 14.45
N ALA A 653 1.79 21.94 14.03
CA ALA A 653 1.77 23.20 13.29
C ALA A 653 2.37 24.37 14.07
N ARG A 654 2.08 24.44 15.39
CA ARG A 654 2.63 25.45 16.30
C ARG A 654 4.12 25.26 16.59
N GLU A 655 4.57 24.01 16.69
CA GLU A 655 5.97 23.65 16.93
C GLU A 655 6.84 23.93 15.70
N ARG A 656 6.33 23.64 14.49
CA ARG A 656 7.03 23.83 13.22
C ARG A 656 6.81 25.21 12.58
N GLY A 657 5.81 25.97 13.04
CA GLY A 657 5.48 27.29 12.51
C GLY A 657 4.83 27.29 11.12
N GLN A 658 4.33 26.16 10.65
CA GLN A 658 3.68 26.00 9.35
C GLN A 658 2.42 25.11 9.44
N SER A 659 1.49 25.32 8.51
CA SER A 659 0.33 24.45 8.27
C SER A 659 0.47 23.77 6.89
N PHE A 660 -0.44 22.84 6.57
CA PHE A 660 -0.51 22.27 5.22
C PHE A 660 -0.84 23.35 4.16
N GLY A 661 -0.37 23.15 2.93
CA GLY A 661 -0.61 24.08 1.82
C GLY A 661 -2.10 24.18 1.47
N GLY A 662 -2.63 25.41 1.42
CA GLY A 662 -4.06 25.67 1.22
C GLY A 662 -4.90 25.57 2.49
N PHE A 663 -4.31 25.66 3.69
CA PHE A 663 -5.07 25.69 4.95
C PHE A 663 -6.13 26.80 5.00
N GLU A 664 -5.80 28.01 4.55
CA GLU A 664 -6.68 29.19 4.63
C GLU A 664 -8.00 29.02 3.84
N ASP A 665 -7.98 28.23 2.76
CA ASP A 665 -9.15 27.93 1.93
C ASP A 665 -10.00 26.75 2.49
N SER A 666 -9.56 26.14 3.59
CA SER A 666 -10.21 24.95 4.17
C SER A 666 -11.34 25.30 5.16
N LYS A 667 -12.25 24.33 5.35
CA LYS A 667 -13.29 24.37 6.40
C LYS A 667 -12.74 24.38 7.82
N TYR A 668 -11.45 24.06 8.00
CA TYR A 668 -10.77 24.21 9.28
C TYR A 668 -10.44 25.68 9.59
N ALA A 669 -10.02 26.46 8.58
CA ALA A 669 -9.72 27.89 8.72
C ALA A 669 -11.00 28.73 8.86
N SER A 670 -12.02 28.47 8.03
CA SER A 670 -13.33 29.14 8.17
C SER A 670 -14.02 28.80 9.49
N GLY A 671 -13.72 27.61 10.04
CA GLY A 671 -14.30 27.08 11.26
C GLY A 671 -15.55 26.22 11.04
N GLU A 672 -16.08 26.14 9.81
CA GLU A 672 -17.28 25.37 9.43
C GLU A 672 -17.20 23.90 9.87
N PHE A 673 -16.02 23.29 9.75
CA PHE A 673 -15.79 21.90 10.15
C PHE A 673 -16.15 21.62 11.62
N PHE A 674 -15.96 22.61 12.49
CA PHE A 674 -16.13 22.48 13.94
C PHE A 674 -17.58 22.70 14.39
N ASP A 675 -18.45 23.27 13.55
CA ASP A 675 -19.81 23.64 13.95
C ASP A 675 -20.60 22.41 14.40
N LYS A 676 -20.46 21.29 13.66
CA LYS A 676 -20.95 19.94 14.04
C LYS A 676 -20.59 19.53 15.48
N TYR A 677 -19.43 19.93 15.99
CA TYR A 677 -18.91 19.53 17.30
C TYR A 677 -19.16 20.57 18.41
N THR A 678 -19.41 21.83 18.03
CA THR A 678 -19.64 22.94 18.96
C THR A 678 -21.11 23.35 19.12
N GLU A 679 -21.99 22.99 18.18
CA GLU A 679 -23.41 23.36 18.19
C GLU A 679 -24.34 22.32 18.82
N GLN A 680 -23.92 21.05 18.93
CA GLN A 680 -24.68 19.99 19.60
C GLN A 680 -23.83 19.25 20.65
N GLU A 681 -24.52 18.67 21.64
CA GLU A 681 -23.90 17.86 22.68
C GLU A 681 -23.58 16.45 22.16
N TRP A 682 -22.36 15.99 22.41
CA TRP A 682 -21.89 14.64 22.07
C TRP A 682 -21.59 13.90 23.36
N LYS A 683 -22.44 12.93 23.70
CA LYS A 683 -22.30 12.09 24.90
C LYS A 683 -22.82 10.67 24.62
N PRO A 684 -22.37 9.66 25.39
CA PRO A 684 -22.89 8.30 25.29
C PRO A 684 -24.41 8.27 25.40
N ALA A 685 -25.07 7.66 24.42
CA ALA A 685 -26.51 7.42 24.43
C ALA A 685 -26.91 6.30 25.40
N THR A 686 -25.98 5.37 25.68
CA THR A 686 -26.19 4.18 26.51
C THR A 686 -25.40 4.25 27.82
N ALA A 687 -26.00 3.72 28.90
CA ALA A 687 -25.37 3.68 30.21
C ALA A 687 -24.10 2.81 30.24
N LYS A 688 -24.08 1.72 29.45
CA LYS A 688 -22.90 0.84 29.29
C LYS A 688 -21.71 1.60 28.71
N VAL A 689 -21.90 2.39 27.66
CA VAL A 689 -20.81 3.17 27.05
C VAL A 689 -20.34 4.30 27.97
N ALA A 690 -21.27 4.98 28.67
CA ALA A 690 -20.88 5.95 29.70
C ALA A 690 -19.98 5.31 30.79
N GLN A 691 -20.32 4.09 31.22
CA GLN A 691 -19.51 3.35 32.19
C GLN A 691 -18.14 2.94 31.61
N LEU A 692 -18.07 2.46 30.37
CA LEU A 692 -16.80 2.05 29.73
C LEU A 692 -15.78 3.20 29.65
N PHE A 693 -16.22 4.42 29.30
CA PHE A 693 -15.33 5.58 29.28
C PHE A 693 -14.96 6.05 30.69
N ALA A 694 -15.88 5.97 31.66
CA ALA A 694 -15.61 6.33 33.05
C ALA A 694 -14.61 5.36 33.73
N ASP A 695 -14.75 4.05 33.51
CA ASP A 695 -13.86 3.02 34.04
C ASP A 695 -12.46 3.11 33.42
N ALA A 696 -12.37 3.48 32.14
CA ALA A 696 -11.11 3.78 31.46
C ALA A 696 -10.48 5.14 31.87
N GLY A 697 -11.21 5.99 32.61
CA GLY A 697 -10.75 7.34 32.99
C GLY A 697 -10.63 8.32 31.82
N ILE A 698 -11.30 8.05 30.69
CA ILE A 698 -11.16 8.82 29.45
C ILE A 698 -12.14 10.00 29.47
N HIS A 699 -11.60 11.22 29.44
CA HIS A 699 -12.40 12.43 29.26
C HIS A 699 -12.97 12.49 27.83
N ILE A 700 -14.31 12.47 27.72
CA ILE A 700 -15.01 12.69 26.46
C ILE A 700 -15.06 14.21 26.22
N PRO A 701 -14.50 14.74 25.11
CA PRO A 701 -14.43 16.17 24.84
C PRO A 701 -15.80 16.84 24.92
N THR A 702 -15.87 17.96 25.63
CA THR A 702 -17.06 18.81 25.73
C THR A 702 -17.12 19.81 24.60
N GLN A 703 -18.25 20.49 24.45
CA GLN A 703 -18.42 21.55 23.44
C GLN A 703 -17.49 22.75 23.71
N ASP A 704 -17.08 22.97 24.97
CA ASP A 704 -16.11 24.01 25.31
C ASP A 704 -14.68 23.58 24.95
N ASP A 705 -14.29 22.31 25.17
CA ASP A 705 -13.03 21.75 24.65
C ASP A 705 -12.93 21.91 23.12
N TRP A 706 -14.03 21.66 22.40
CA TRP A 706 -14.11 21.86 20.95
C TRP A 706 -14.06 23.33 20.52
N ARG A 707 -14.66 24.26 21.28
CA ARG A 707 -14.55 25.71 21.01
C ARG A 707 -13.14 26.22 21.22
N GLU A 708 -12.45 25.73 22.26
CA GLU A 708 -11.03 26.00 22.48
C GLU A 708 -10.18 25.46 21.33
N LEU A 709 -10.37 24.19 20.94
CA LEU A 709 -9.65 23.60 19.81
C LEU A 709 -9.93 24.33 18.49
N LYS A 710 -11.18 24.70 18.21
CA LYS A 710 -11.57 25.53 17.05
C LYS A 710 -10.76 26.82 17.02
N ALA A 711 -10.72 27.56 18.14
CA ALA A 711 -9.96 28.80 18.24
C ALA A 711 -8.43 28.60 18.05
N TYR A 712 -7.87 27.50 18.57
CA TYR A 712 -6.46 27.17 18.35
C TYR A 712 -6.15 26.79 16.89
N VAL A 713 -7.05 26.06 16.22
CA VAL A 713 -6.88 25.67 14.80
C VAL A 713 -7.02 26.89 13.89
N GLN A 714 -8.04 27.72 14.07
CA GLN A 714 -8.20 28.94 13.25
C GLN A 714 -7.03 29.93 13.43
N LYS A 715 -6.35 29.91 14.59
CA LYS A 715 -5.23 30.82 14.88
C LYS A 715 -3.86 30.28 14.44
N HIS A 716 -3.68 28.96 14.42
CA HIS A 716 -2.34 28.34 14.25
C HIS A 716 -2.26 27.25 13.19
N GLY A 717 -3.38 26.92 12.53
CA GLY A 717 -3.43 25.90 11.49
C GLY A 717 -3.44 24.46 11.99
N LEU A 718 -3.34 23.55 11.03
CA LEU A 718 -3.10 22.11 11.20
C LEU A 718 -1.88 21.74 10.33
N TYR A 719 -1.02 20.86 10.82
CA TYR A 719 0.16 20.44 10.07
C TYR A 719 -0.21 19.47 8.95
N ASN A 720 -1.01 18.46 9.29
CA ASN A 720 -1.52 17.47 8.35
C ASN A 720 -2.87 17.92 7.78
N GLN A 721 -3.02 17.84 6.46
CA GLN A 721 -4.27 18.10 5.74
C GLN A 721 -5.37 17.08 6.06
N ASN A 722 -4.97 15.82 6.15
CA ASN A 722 -5.84 14.68 6.44
C ASN A 722 -5.21 13.83 7.55
N LEU A 723 -6.07 13.25 8.40
CA LEU A 723 -5.66 12.65 9.68
C LEU A 723 -6.04 11.20 9.83
N GLN A 724 -7.29 10.83 9.50
CA GLN A 724 -7.83 9.50 9.70
C GLN A 724 -8.27 8.87 8.39
N ALA A 725 -7.91 7.59 8.22
CA ALA A 725 -8.41 6.69 7.20
C ALA A 725 -8.38 5.28 7.79
N VAL A 726 -9.44 4.47 7.60
CA VAL A 726 -9.54 3.14 8.24
C VAL A 726 -9.36 2.03 7.19
N PRO A 727 -8.13 1.54 6.98
CA PRO A 727 -7.83 0.46 6.02
C PRO A 727 -8.31 -0.91 6.51
N PRO A 728 -8.26 -1.96 5.65
CA PRO A 728 -8.28 -3.34 6.12
C PRO A 728 -6.93 -3.67 6.77
N THR A 729 -6.91 -4.13 8.02
CA THR A 729 -5.64 -4.52 8.65
C THR A 729 -5.31 -5.98 8.29
N GLY A 730 -4.42 -6.15 7.32
CA GLY A 730 -3.94 -7.44 6.82
C GLY A 730 -3.10 -8.22 7.84
N SER A 731 -1.96 -8.80 7.41
CA SER A 731 -1.14 -9.68 8.27
C SER A 731 -0.64 -9.04 9.58
N ILE A 732 -0.59 -7.70 9.66
CA ILE A 732 -0.29 -6.98 10.91
C ILE A 732 -1.31 -7.22 12.03
N SER A 733 -2.56 -7.56 11.71
CA SER A 733 -3.58 -7.86 12.73
C SER A 733 -3.25 -9.12 13.54
N TYR A 734 -2.60 -10.11 12.93
CA TYR A 734 -2.13 -11.31 13.64
C TYR A 734 -0.96 -11.00 14.58
N ILE A 735 -0.07 -10.10 14.18
CA ILE A 735 1.11 -9.67 14.94
C ILE A 735 0.69 -8.85 16.16
N ASN A 736 -0.18 -7.85 15.95
CA ASN A 736 -0.76 -6.99 16.99
C ASN A 736 -1.83 -7.71 17.85
N HIS A 737 -2.33 -8.86 17.38
CA HIS A 737 -3.47 -9.60 17.94
C HIS A 737 -4.76 -8.75 18.05
N SER A 738 -5.25 -8.34 16.87
CA SER A 738 -6.50 -7.62 16.68
C SER A 738 -7.48 -8.39 15.78
N THR A 739 -8.78 -8.05 15.88
CA THR A 739 -9.72 -8.29 14.77
C THR A 739 -9.42 -7.30 13.66
N SER A 740 -9.53 -7.72 12.40
CA SER A 740 -9.19 -6.86 11.27
C SER A 740 -10.13 -5.66 11.17
N SER A 741 -9.56 -4.46 11.05
CA SER A 741 -10.29 -3.18 10.94
C SER A 741 -11.39 -3.02 12.02
N ILE A 742 -12.46 -2.30 11.68
CA ILE A 742 -13.65 -2.14 12.54
C ILE A 742 -14.83 -3.07 12.15
N HIS A 743 -14.68 -3.93 11.14
CA HIS A 743 -15.71 -4.91 10.79
C HIS A 743 -15.70 -6.14 11.73
N PRO A 744 -16.74 -6.99 11.71
CA PRO A 744 -16.74 -8.22 12.51
C PRO A 744 -15.67 -9.22 12.07
N VAL A 745 -15.54 -10.31 12.84
CA VAL A 745 -14.64 -11.41 12.45
C VAL A 745 -15.26 -12.19 11.29
N ALA A 746 -14.46 -12.63 10.32
CA ALA A 746 -14.95 -13.47 9.24
C ALA A 746 -15.24 -14.92 9.69
N ALA A 747 -14.64 -15.35 10.80
CA ALA A 747 -14.89 -16.60 11.51
C ALA A 747 -14.38 -16.48 12.95
N LYS A 748 -14.89 -17.32 13.87
CA LYS A 748 -14.36 -17.45 15.25
C LYS A 748 -12.89 -17.88 15.27
N ILE A 749 -12.60 -18.95 14.53
CA ILE A 749 -11.24 -19.41 14.23
C ILE A 749 -10.98 -19.16 12.76
N GLU A 750 -10.14 -18.19 12.42
CA GLU A 750 -9.75 -17.94 11.03
C GLU A 750 -8.78 -19.04 10.55
N ILE A 751 -8.99 -19.53 9.32
CA ILE A 751 -8.08 -20.45 8.63
C ILE A 751 -7.30 -19.69 7.58
N ARG A 752 -5.96 -19.76 7.64
CA ARG A 752 -5.06 -19.28 6.58
C ARG A 752 -4.33 -20.44 5.91
N LYS A 753 -4.21 -20.38 4.57
CA LYS A 753 -3.39 -21.31 3.79
C LYS A 753 -1.96 -20.79 3.75
N GLU A 754 -1.01 -21.54 4.32
CA GLU A 754 0.36 -21.08 4.56
C GLU A 754 1.39 -22.11 4.08
N GLY A 755 1.77 -22.01 2.80
CA GLY A 755 2.88 -22.76 2.18
C GLY A 755 2.98 -24.23 2.60
N LYS A 756 4.17 -24.62 3.07
CA LYS A 756 4.49 -26.01 3.48
C LYS A 756 3.71 -26.52 4.70
N ILE A 757 3.10 -25.65 5.50
CA ILE A 757 2.27 -26.04 6.67
C ILE A 757 0.82 -26.35 6.24
N GLY A 758 0.41 -25.88 5.05
CA GLY A 758 -0.91 -26.14 4.49
C GLY A 758 -2.01 -25.28 5.11
N ARG A 759 -2.27 -25.40 6.42
CA ARG A 759 -3.27 -24.60 7.15
C ARG A 759 -2.75 -24.15 8.52
N VAL A 760 -2.90 -22.86 8.82
CA VAL A 760 -2.70 -22.28 10.16
C VAL A 760 -4.02 -21.70 10.65
N TYR A 761 -4.25 -21.78 11.95
CA TYR A 761 -5.49 -21.38 12.62
C TYR A 761 -5.22 -20.17 13.52
N TYR A 762 -6.15 -19.22 13.58
CA TYR A 762 -6.04 -18.01 14.40
C TYR A 762 -7.33 -17.77 15.19
N PRO A 763 -7.29 -17.79 16.53
CA PRO A 763 -8.44 -17.46 17.35
C PRO A 763 -8.61 -15.94 17.43
N ALA A 764 -9.86 -15.48 17.40
CA ALA A 764 -10.17 -14.07 17.59
C ALA A 764 -9.64 -13.56 18.97
N PRO A 765 -9.13 -12.31 19.06
CA PRO A 765 -8.62 -11.77 20.31
C PRO A 765 -9.70 -11.70 21.40
N TYR A 766 -9.28 -12.01 22.62
CA TYR A 766 -10.12 -12.10 23.83
C TYR A 766 -11.23 -13.17 23.79
N MET A 767 -11.29 -14.01 22.75
CA MET A 767 -12.27 -15.10 22.69
C MET A 767 -11.85 -16.25 23.61
N ASP A 768 -12.78 -16.71 24.43
CA ASP A 768 -12.71 -17.92 25.23
C ASP A 768 -13.98 -18.77 25.02
N ASN A 769 -14.18 -19.80 25.86
CA ASN A 769 -15.33 -20.70 25.71
C ASN A 769 -16.62 -20.18 26.35
N ASP A 770 -16.52 -19.15 27.18
CA ASP A 770 -17.61 -18.63 27.99
C ASP A 770 -18.15 -17.30 27.40
N ASN A 771 -17.47 -16.73 26.39
CA ASN A 771 -17.90 -15.56 25.60
C ASN A 771 -18.13 -15.80 24.09
N LEU A 772 -18.15 -17.06 23.62
CA LEU A 772 -18.29 -17.41 22.19
C LEU A 772 -19.49 -16.77 21.46
N GLU A 773 -20.56 -16.44 22.20
CA GLU A 773 -21.77 -15.81 21.63
C GLU A 773 -21.52 -14.41 21.08
N TYR A 774 -20.58 -13.65 21.65
CA TYR A 774 -20.24 -12.31 21.19
C TYR A 774 -19.44 -12.30 19.89
N TYR A 775 -18.80 -13.43 19.54
CA TYR A 775 -18.04 -13.60 18.29
C TYR A 775 -18.91 -14.19 17.18
N GLN A 776 -20.06 -13.56 16.91
CA GLN A 776 -20.83 -13.83 15.69
C GLN A 776 -19.97 -13.45 14.47
N ASP A 777 -19.96 -14.28 13.42
CA ASP A 777 -19.20 -13.92 12.22
C ASP A 777 -19.95 -12.87 11.37
N ALA A 778 -19.22 -12.22 10.47
CA ALA A 778 -19.76 -11.15 9.64
C ALA A 778 -20.92 -11.58 8.72
N TYR A 779 -21.03 -12.87 8.38
CA TYR A 779 -22.13 -13.40 7.56
C TYR A 779 -23.42 -13.59 8.36
N GLU A 780 -23.31 -13.90 9.66
CA GLU A 780 -24.45 -13.98 10.58
C GLU A 780 -24.88 -12.61 11.13
N ILE A 781 -23.94 -11.67 11.31
CA ILE A 781 -24.23 -10.29 11.70
C ILE A 781 -24.99 -9.53 10.59
N GLY A 782 -24.62 -9.77 9.33
CA GLY A 782 -25.27 -9.18 8.16
C GLY A 782 -24.90 -7.73 7.86
N TYR A 783 -25.15 -7.31 6.61
CA TYR A 783 -24.66 -6.04 6.08
C TYR A 783 -25.22 -4.79 6.79
N GLU A 784 -26.45 -4.83 7.32
CA GLU A 784 -27.11 -3.65 7.91
C GLU A 784 -26.37 -3.16 9.15
N LYS A 785 -26.06 -4.07 10.08
CA LYS A 785 -25.29 -3.80 11.28
C LYS A 785 -23.87 -3.30 10.99
N ILE A 786 -23.22 -3.87 9.98
CA ILE A 786 -21.86 -3.45 9.58
C ILE A 786 -21.91 -2.03 9.01
N ILE A 787 -22.86 -1.73 8.13
CA ILE A 787 -23.07 -0.38 7.58
C ILE A 787 -23.36 0.62 8.71
N ASP A 788 -24.20 0.27 9.69
CA ASP A 788 -24.55 1.18 10.79
C ASP A 788 -23.36 1.48 11.71
N THR A 789 -22.50 0.48 12.01
CA THR A 789 -21.24 0.70 12.73
C THR A 789 -20.27 1.56 11.92
N TYR A 790 -20.13 1.33 10.61
CA TYR A 790 -19.28 2.15 9.75
C TYR A 790 -19.82 3.58 9.58
N ALA A 791 -21.14 3.78 9.53
CA ALA A 791 -21.76 5.09 9.46
C ALA A 791 -21.46 5.92 10.72
N ALA A 792 -21.52 5.31 11.90
CA ALA A 792 -21.11 5.94 13.16
C ALA A 792 -19.65 6.43 13.13
N ALA A 793 -18.72 5.66 12.58
CA ALA A 793 -17.32 6.08 12.42
C ALA A 793 -17.13 7.13 11.30
N THR A 794 -17.84 6.98 10.18
CA THR A 794 -17.75 7.87 8.99
C THR A 794 -18.05 9.33 9.32
N GLN A 795 -18.85 9.57 10.36
CA GLN A 795 -19.13 10.89 10.91
C GLN A 795 -17.90 11.69 11.37
N HIS A 796 -16.79 11.01 11.69
CA HIS A 796 -15.62 11.59 12.36
C HIS A 796 -14.29 11.31 11.61
N VAL A 797 -14.28 10.34 10.68
CA VAL A 797 -13.13 10.09 9.81
C VAL A 797 -13.17 11.07 8.64
N ASP A 798 -12.13 11.89 8.47
CA ASP A 798 -12.05 12.91 7.42
C ASP A 798 -11.91 12.28 6.01
N GLN A 799 -11.12 11.21 5.87
CA GLN A 799 -11.06 10.39 4.64
C GLN A 799 -12.13 9.29 4.68
N GLY A 800 -11.82 8.06 4.26
CA GLY A 800 -12.76 6.94 4.15
C GLY A 800 -12.43 5.75 5.07
N LEU A 801 -13.25 4.71 4.94
CA LEU A 801 -13.10 3.45 5.66
C LEU A 801 -13.36 2.29 4.68
N SER A 802 -12.48 1.30 4.64
CA SER A 802 -12.63 0.14 3.73
C SER A 802 -13.76 -0.78 4.20
N LEU A 803 -14.98 -0.52 3.74
CA LEU A 803 -16.17 -1.27 4.11
C LEU A 803 -16.33 -2.52 3.23
N THR A 804 -16.11 -3.69 3.83
CA THR A 804 -16.42 -4.98 3.21
C THR A 804 -17.81 -5.46 3.66
N LEU A 805 -18.66 -5.84 2.72
CA LEU A 805 -19.97 -6.41 3.00
C LEU A 805 -19.96 -7.94 2.83
N PHE A 806 -20.52 -8.65 3.78
CA PHE A 806 -20.49 -10.10 3.86
C PHE A 806 -21.90 -10.67 3.63
N PHE A 807 -22.00 -11.63 2.71
CA PHE A 807 -23.26 -12.23 2.27
C PHE A 807 -23.17 -13.76 2.28
N LYS A 808 -24.27 -14.40 2.64
CA LYS A 808 -24.41 -15.86 2.49
C LYS A 808 -24.48 -16.22 1.01
N ASP A 809 -24.13 -17.46 0.68
CA ASP A 809 -24.24 -18.06 -0.66
C ASP A 809 -25.67 -17.99 -1.24
N THR A 810 -26.69 -17.93 -0.38
CA THR A 810 -28.10 -17.74 -0.77
C THR A 810 -28.49 -16.30 -1.11
N ALA A 811 -27.57 -15.33 -1.06
CA ALA A 811 -27.88 -13.93 -1.36
C ALA A 811 -28.15 -13.70 -2.85
N THR A 812 -28.96 -12.68 -3.17
CA THR A 812 -29.22 -12.27 -4.56
C THR A 812 -28.52 -10.96 -4.91
N THR A 813 -28.34 -10.69 -6.21
CA THR A 813 -27.89 -9.37 -6.71
C THR A 813 -28.81 -8.22 -6.25
N ARG A 814 -30.08 -8.52 -5.99
CA ARG A 814 -31.04 -7.56 -5.39
C ARG A 814 -30.71 -7.25 -3.92
N ASP A 815 -30.19 -8.20 -3.16
CA ASP A 815 -29.79 -7.96 -1.76
C ASP A 815 -28.48 -7.15 -1.69
N VAL A 816 -27.54 -7.43 -2.60
CA VAL A 816 -26.37 -6.58 -2.85
C VAL A 816 -26.78 -5.14 -3.15
N ASN A 817 -27.69 -4.95 -4.11
CA ASN A 817 -28.21 -3.64 -4.50
C ASN A 817 -28.91 -2.91 -3.33
N ARG A 818 -29.72 -3.63 -2.52
CA ARG A 818 -30.32 -3.07 -1.30
C ARG A 818 -29.27 -2.60 -0.29
N ALA A 819 -28.18 -3.35 -0.11
CA ALA A 819 -27.11 -2.97 0.79
C ALA A 819 -26.34 -1.73 0.28
N GLN A 820 -26.07 -1.63 -1.03
CA GLN A 820 -25.50 -0.42 -1.65
C GLN A 820 -26.39 0.82 -1.42
N ILE A 821 -27.71 0.69 -1.58
CA ILE A 821 -28.67 1.79 -1.34
C ILE A 821 -28.74 2.14 0.16
N TYR A 822 -28.64 1.15 1.06
CA TYR A 822 -28.60 1.38 2.50
C TYR A 822 -27.33 2.12 2.92
N ALA A 823 -26.16 1.70 2.42
CA ALA A 823 -24.87 2.35 2.63
C ALA A 823 -24.90 3.82 2.19
N TRP A 824 -25.32 4.08 0.95
CA TRP A 824 -25.51 5.43 0.41
C TRP A 824 -26.38 6.30 1.32
N ARG A 825 -27.58 5.83 1.68
CA ARG A 825 -28.51 6.57 2.56
C ARG A 825 -28.00 6.79 3.98
N LYS A 826 -27.07 5.96 4.45
CA LYS A 826 -26.42 6.09 5.76
C LYS A 826 -25.19 7.00 5.74
N GLY A 827 -24.86 7.60 4.60
CA GLY A 827 -23.71 8.51 4.46
C GLY A 827 -22.37 7.80 4.43
N ILE A 828 -22.33 6.51 4.05
CA ILE A 828 -21.08 5.80 3.77
C ILE A 828 -20.37 6.49 2.59
N LYS A 829 -19.05 6.70 2.72
CA LYS A 829 -18.22 7.33 1.68
C LYS A 829 -17.82 6.36 0.56
N THR A 830 -17.49 5.11 0.91
CA THR A 830 -16.99 4.08 -0.03
C THR A 830 -17.44 2.67 0.35
N LEU A 831 -17.50 1.77 -0.64
CA LEU A 831 -17.58 0.32 -0.45
C LEU A 831 -16.35 -0.34 -1.09
N TYR A 832 -15.71 -1.22 -0.34
CA TYR A 832 -14.53 -1.95 -0.76
C TYR A 832 -14.93 -3.25 -1.48
N TYR A 833 -15.06 -4.35 -0.74
CA TYR A 833 -15.40 -5.65 -1.28
C TYR A 833 -16.81 -6.10 -0.92
N ILE A 834 -17.41 -6.86 -1.83
CA ILE A 834 -18.48 -7.81 -1.49
C ILE A 834 -17.87 -9.20 -1.35
N ARG A 835 -18.19 -9.90 -0.27
CA ARG A 835 -17.73 -11.27 0.00
C ARG A 835 -18.92 -12.19 0.18
N LEU A 836 -19.04 -13.16 -0.73
CA LEU A 836 -19.92 -14.30 -0.55
C LEU A 836 -19.23 -15.39 0.25
N ARG A 837 -20.01 -16.09 1.08
CA ARG A 837 -19.57 -17.30 1.77
C ARG A 837 -19.29 -18.40 0.72
N GLN A 838 -18.05 -18.86 0.65
CA GLN A 838 -17.69 -20.02 -0.18
C GLN A 838 -17.94 -21.30 0.62
N MET A 839 -18.68 -22.25 0.05
CA MET A 839 -18.87 -23.56 0.67
C MET A 839 -17.53 -24.29 0.82
N ALA A 840 -17.38 -25.07 1.88
CA ALA A 840 -16.24 -25.98 2.00
C ALA A 840 -16.28 -27.02 0.85
N LEU A 841 -15.11 -27.37 0.29
CA LEU A 841 -15.03 -28.40 -0.75
C LEU A 841 -15.50 -29.74 -0.17
N GLN A 842 -16.48 -30.36 -0.83
CA GLN A 842 -17.08 -31.63 -0.42
C GLN A 842 -15.99 -32.70 -0.22
N GLY A 843 -15.97 -33.35 0.94
CA GLY A 843 -14.90 -34.27 1.34
C GLY A 843 -13.68 -33.63 2.04
N THR A 844 -13.72 -32.34 2.36
CA THR A 844 -12.76 -31.69 3.29
C THR A 844 -13.33 -31.48 4.71
N GLU A 845 -14.54 -31.98 4.94
CA GLU A 845 -15.21 -32.03 6.24
C GLU A 845 -14.48 -32.99 7.19
N VAL A 846 -14.34 -32.58 8.46
CA VAL A 846 -13.73 -33.37 9.52
C VAL A 846 -14.71 -33.38 10.69
N ASP A 847 -15.04 -34.55 11.22
CA ASP A 847 -15.92 -34.67 12.39
C ASP A 847 -15.38 -33.83 13.56
N ASN A 848 -16.28 -33.11 14.25
CA ASN A 848 -15.98 -32.18 15.35
C ASN A 848 -15.10 -30.96 14.98
N CYS A 849 -15.02 -30.60 13.70
CA CYS A 849 -14.28 -29.43 13.23
C CYS A 849 -15.00 -28.09 13.49
N VAL A 850 -14.38 -27.21 14.29
CA VAL A 850 -14.91 -25.88 14.67
C VAL A 850 -15.24 -25.02 13.44
N SER A 851 -14.39 -25.08 12.41
CA SER A 851 -14.55 -24.28 11.18
C SER A 851 -15.34 -24.99 10.07
N CYS A 852 -15.77 -26.23 10.29
CA CYS A 852 -16.51 -27.02 9.29
C CYS A 852 -17.99 -27.19 9.65
N MET A 853 -18.39 -26.83 10.87
CA MET A 853 -19.79 -26.62 11.27
C MET A 853 -20.34 -25.25 10.85
N LEU A 854 -19.58 -24.49 10.05
CA LEU A 854 -19.84 -23.11 9.64
C LEU A 854 -20.44 -23.03 8.23
#